data_AF-A0A9D1CE56-F1
#
_entry.id   AF-A0A9D1CE56-F1
#
_cell.length_a   1.000
_cell.length_b   1.000
_cell.length_c   1.000
_cell.angle_alpha   90.00
_cell.angle_beta   90.00
_cell.angle_gamma   90.00
#
_symmetry.space_group_name_H-M   'P 1'
#
loop_
_entity.id
_entity.type
_entity.pdbx_description
1 polymer ?
#
loop_
_entity_poly.entity_id
_entity_poly.type
_entity_poly.pdbx_seq_one_letter_code
_entity_poly.pdbx_strand_id
1 'polypeptide(L)'
;MDNTIKILGAYGAKTVDTAMTCIQVDDEILIDAGNIMHSLEDAAKNINHIFLSHTHLDHIVDIPFLMDIFFDSRTEPLVVYGLEGAIENLKKYIFNWEVWPDFSTIDLPDSKQASMVFKVIELNEEITINESTLKPIKTEHTDSSCGYVITKGNSSILFTSDTFKCQNIWDELNSNLSIKSVIIDISFPSALRQLAIDSKHYTPEFLNEDLKNLHRTDIKIYINHLKPIFIEEIKDEIATKYPNLLNGGQILVDGDTLNLENSTIKAFPTREEVHRQNMEMLIGIGHSLTSEKDFDTLMEKILLGAKQLSNADGGTLYMLSDDEKSLSFNVVQTDSLEIKMGGTSGQITWPPVQLFNEDGAQNWEQVAALCAITGKLINIPDVYEAEGFNFEGTKKFDKGTGYRTTSMLVVPMKNHENDIIGVLQLLNKQDAYGKIIQFNKEDEDLIESMSSQAAVSITNTRLIKGLEKLLLDFIKSTADAISEKSKYTGGHINRVAEIASLIAREVNNSKEGIYKDKTFTDDELKQIDIAAWMHDIGKITTPEYVVDKATKLETIYDRIHTVIAKFEILKRDKEIIYLKACLNTKNEYEKNKLKEIYDDEILKIEKDLEIVKRSNKGSEFMPDVDSVKIKELANHPLTIDNIKTSLLTENELYNLSIKKGTLNIEERQTINNHVIVSYKMLDKLTFPKKLARVPLIAGSHHKTIYTDQNGKHGGYGAPEIMYEPMSIEDRILAVADVFEAVTASDRPYKDPNSLNQSLNILNFMVKNEELDRDLVKFFIDNKIYEKYTKDNLKPEQIDEVTVKID
;
A
#
# COMPACT_ATOMS: atom_id res chain seq x y z
N MET A 1 -26.09 -29.67 23.80
CA MET A 1 -25.27 -30.87 23.55
C MET A 1 -25.63 -31.32 22.16
N ASP A 2 -24.66 -31.30 21.26
CA ASP A 2 -24.91 -31.50 19.84
C ASP A 2 -25.10 -33.00 19.57
N ASN A 3 -26.23 -33.36 18.97
CA ASN A 3 -26.59 -34.74 18.61
C ASN A 3 -25.70 -35.24 17.47
N THR A 4 -24.40 -35.40 17.75
CA THR A 4 -23.33 -35.58 16.77
C THR A 4 -22.33 -36.64 17.19
N ILE A 5 -21.61 -37.20 16.22
CA ILE A 5 -20.39 -38.00 16.40
C ILE A 5 -19.26 -37.42 15.55
N LYS A 6 -18.01 -37.61 15.97
CA LYS A 6 -16.82 -37.09 15.28
C LYS A 6 -15.96 -38.23 14.77
N ILE A 7 -15.54 -38.14 13.52
CA ILE A 7 -14.65 -39.10 12.87
C ILE A 7 -13.22 -38.69 13.19
N LEU A 8 -12.58 -39.35 14.15
CA LEU A 8 -11.19 -39.05 14.53
C LEU A 8 -10.19 -39.66 13.54
N GLY A 9 -10.56 -40.75 12.89
CA GLY A 9 -9.86 -41.34 11.77
C GLY A 9 -10.80 -42.10 10.84
N ALA A 10 -10.64 -41.91 9.54
CA ALA A 10 -11.56 -42.40 8.51
C ALA A 10 -10.94 -43.44 7.58
N TYR A 11 -9.67 -43.81 7.73
CA TYR A 11 -8.93 -44.62 6.76
C TYR A 11 -8.47 -45.96 7.32
N GLY A 12 -8.13 -46.90 6.44
CA GLY A 12 -7.65 -48.22 6.82
C GLY A 12 -6.13 -48.38 6.89
N ALA A 13 -5.39 -47.27 6.85
CA ALA A 13 -3.96 -47.27 7.11
C ALA A 13 -3.50 -45.88 7.54
N LYS A 14 -2.45 -45.84 8.37
CA LYS A 14 -1.80 -44.61 8.79
C LYS A 14 -0.80 -44.14 7.72
N THR A 15 -0.92 -42.89 7.31
CA THR A 15 0.09 -42.17 6.52
C THR A 15 0.44 -40.86 7.22
N VAL A 16 1.13 -39.95 6.55
CA VAL A 16 1.30 -38.58 7.04
C VAL A 16 -0.05 -37.85 7.10
N ASP A 17 -0.95 -38.17 6.17
CA ASP A 17 -2.16 -37.36 5.91
C ASP A 17 -3.47 -38.09 6.26
N THR A 18 -3.38 -39.36 6.64
CA THR A 18 -4.53 -40.22 6.92
C THR A 18 -4.41 -40.92 8.26
N ALA A 19 -5.50 -40.90 9.02
CA ALA A 19 -5.64 -41.57 10.30
C ALA A 19 -6.48 -42.85 10.23
N MET A 20 -6.13 -43.80 11.09
CA MET A 20 -6.82 -45.08 11.16
C MET A 20 -8.12 -44.99 11.95
N THR A 21 -9.09 -45.86 11.62
CA THR A 21 -10.46 -45.85 12.14
C THR A 21 -10.56 -45.55 13.63
N CYS A 22 -11.24 -44.45 13.95
CA CYS A 22 -11.59 -44.09 15.31
C CYS A 22 -12.76 -43.11 15.27
N ILE A 23 -13.83 -43.39 16.03
CA ILE A 23 -15.04 -42.56 16.06
C ILE A 23 -15.28 -42.13 17.50
N GLN A 24 -15.33 -40.82 17.72
CA GLN A 24 -15.76 -40.25 18.99
C GLN A 24 -17.27 -40.15 19.02
N VAL A 25 -17.88 -40.96 19.89
CA VAL A 25 -19.32 -40.94 20.12
C VAL A 25 -19.66 -39.83 21.10
N ASP A 26 -18.88 -39.64 22.15
CA ASP A 26 -19.07 -38.61 23.16
C ASP A 26 -17.72 -38.17 23.74
N ASP A 27 -17.70 -37.18 24.64
CA ASP A 27 -16.49 -36.67 25.27
C ASP A 27 -15.69 -37.76 26.03
N GLU A 28 -16.35 -38.86 26.41
CA GLU A 28 -15.77 -39.98 27.14
C GLU A 28 -15.79 -41.32 26.37
N ILE A 29 -16.45 -41.38 25.21
CA ILE A 29 -16.80 -42.64 24.52
C ILE A 29 -16.22 -42.66 23.10
N LEU A 30 -15.46 -43.71 22.79
CA LEU A 30 -14.96 -44.02 21.46
C LEU A 30 -15.49 -45.37 20.94
N ILE A 31 -15.60 -45.48 19.62
CA ILE A 31 -15.60 -46.75 18.90
C ILE A 31 -14.28 -46.85 18.15
N ASP A 32 -13.58 -47.95 18.40
CA ASP A 32 -12.20 -48.18 17.97
C ASP A 32 -11.23 -47.08 18.42
N ALA A 33 -9.95 -47.33 18.21
CA ALA A 33 -8.84 -46.59 18.80
C ALA A 33 -7.63 -46.56 17.85
N GLY A 34 -7.87 -46.30 16.57
CA GLY A 34 -6.81 -46.15 15.57
C GLY A 34 -6.08 -44.80 15.60
N ASN A 35 -6.71 -43.75 16.12
CA ASN A 35 -6.20 -42.37 16.08
C ASN A 35 -6.74 -41.47 17.20
N ILE A 36 -6.51 -41.87 18.45
CA ILE A 36 -6.89 -41.09 19.63
C ILE A 36 -5.89 -39.95 19.83
N MET A 37 -4.60 -40.29 19.90
CA MET A 37 -3.57 -39.40 20.45
C MET A 37 -3.35 -38.16 19.58
N HIS A 38 -3.31 -38.34 18.26
CA HIS A 38 -3.13 -37.23 17.32
C HIS A 38 -4.39 -36.37 17.17
N SER A 39 -5.59 -36.94 17.36
CA SER A 39 -6.85 -36.25 17.08
C SER A 39 -7.41 -35.48 18.28
N LEU A 40 -7.22 -36.00 19.50
CA LEU A 40 -7.77 -35.41 20.72
C LEU A 40 -6.74 -34.68 21.59
N GLU A 41 -5.44 -34.91 21.39
CA GLU A 41 -4.37 -34.30 22.20
C GLU A 41 -4.69 -34.40 23.71
N ASP A 42 -4.67 -33.27 24.45
CA ASP A 42 -4.96 -33.23 25.89
C ASP A 42 -6.40 -33.65 26.25
N ALA A 43 -7.35 -33.57 25.31
CA ALA A 43 -8.72 -34.02 25.55
C ALA A 43 -8.83 -35.55 25.61
N ALA A 44 -7.83 -36.28 25.10
CA ALA A 44 -7.80 -37.74 25.15
C ALA A 44 -7.86 -38.28 26.60
N LYS A 45 -7.40 -37.51 27.59
CA LYS A 45 -7.48 -37.88 29.02
C LYS A 45 -8.91 -38.11 29.53
N ASN A 46 -9.91 -37.52 28.86
CA ASN A 46 -11.31 -37.64 29.24
C ASN A 46 -11.94 -38.95 28.73
N ILE A 47 -11.25 -39.68 27.84
CA ILE A 47 -11.76 -40.95 27.30
C ILE A 47 -11.70 -42.03 28.38
N ASN A 48 -12.87 -42.55 28.75
CA ASN A 48 -13.06 -43.60 29.75
C ASN A 48 -13.68 -44.88 29.17
N HIS A 49 -14.26 -44.82 27.97
CA HIS A 49 -14.95 -45.96 27.36
C HIS A 49 -14.52 -46.15 25.91
N ILE A 50 -14.06 -47.34 25.56
CA ILE A 50 -13.70 -47.72 24.18
C ILE A 50 -14.45 -48.98 23.79
N PHE A 51 -15.25 -48.91 22.73
CA PHE A 51 -15.97 -50.03 22.13
C PHE A 51 -15.22 -50.55 20.93
N LEU A 52 -14.78 -51.80 20.97
CA LEU A 52 -14.03 -52.43 19.89
C LEU A 52 -14.97 -53.06 18.88
N SER A 53 -14.76 -52.75 17.60
CA SER A 53 -15.36 -53.50 16.51
C SER A 53 -14.70 -54.86 16.35
N HIS A 54 -13.36 -54.90 16.40
CA HIS A 54 -12.51 -56.10 16.38
C HIS A 54 -11.07 -55.73 16.81
N THR A 55 -10.10 -56.64 16.67
CA THR A 55 -8.72 -56.47 17.20
C THR A 55 -7.63 -56.35 16.14
N HIS A 56 -7.93 -55.90 14.93
CA HIS A 56 -6.85 -55.51 14.02
C HIS A 56 -6.17 -54.25 14.54
N LEU A 57 -4.86 -54.15 14.27
CA LEU A 57 -3.99 -53.17 14.91
C LEU A 57 -4.43 -51.73 14.61
N ASP A 58 -4.86 -51.47 13.38
CA ASP A 58 -5.40 -50.18 12.93
C ASP A 58 -6.65 -49.72 13.68
N HIS A 59 -7.33 -50.61 14.42
CA HIS A 59 -8.48 -50.27 15.26
C HIS A 59 -8.14 -50.18 16.75
N ILE A 60 -6.92 -50.53 17.19
CA ILE A 60 -6.59 -50.63 18.62
C ILE A 60 -5.25 -49.99 19.02
N VAL A 61 -4.46 -49.51 18.05
CA VAL A 61 -3.05 -49.13 18.26
C VAL A 61 -2.86 -48.03 19.30
N ASP A 62 -3.84 -47.14 19.50
CA ASP A 62 -3.70 -46.01 20.42
C ASP A 62 -4.16 -46.31 21.86
N ILE A 63 -4.82 -47.45 22.12
CA ILE A 63 -5.22 -47.83 23.49
C ILE A 63 -4.00 -47.93 24.43
N PRO A 64 -2.89 -48.60 24.03
CA PRO A 64 -1.66 -48.64 24.83
C PRO A 64 -1.09 -47.26 25.17
N PHE A 65 -1.03 -46.36 24.19
CA PHE A 65 -0.47 -45.02 24.35
C PHE A 65 -1.37 -44.10 25.19
N LEU A 66 -2.70 -44.22 25.03
CA LEU A 66 -3.67 -43.51 25.86
C LEU A 66 -3.46 -43.85 27.34
N MET A 67 -3.27 -45.13 27.66
CA MET A 67 -3.00 -45.55 29.03
C MET A 67 -1.67 -45.00 29.54
N ASP A 68 -0.59 -45.17 28.78
CA ASP A 68 0.76 -44.78 29.22
C ASP A 68 0.89 -43.26 29.47
N ILE A 69 0.38 -42.43 28.55
CA ILE A 69 0.55 -40.97 28.61
C ILE A 69 -0.28 -40.35 29.73
N PHE A 70 -1.51 -40.82 29.94
CA PHE A 70 -2.43 -40.19 30.89
C PHE A 70 -2.54 -40.91 32.22
N PHE A 71 -1.89 -42.07 32.42
CA PHE A 71 -2.01 -42.92 33.61
C PHE A 71 -2.01 -42.12 34.92
N ASP A 72 -0.99 -41.30 35.15
CA ASP A 72 -0.80 -40.54 36.40
C ASP A 72 -1.92 -39.52 36.69
N SER A 73 -2.65 -39.11 35.65
CA SER A 73 -3.74 -38.13 35.75
C SER A 73 -5.14 -38.75 35.77
N ARG A 74 -5.26 -40.08 35.55
CA ARG A 74 -6.56 -40.74 35.47
C ARG A 74 -7.19 -40.89 36.84
N THR A 75 -8.42 -40.42 36.98
CA THR A 75 -9.27 -40.65 38.16
C THR A 75 -10.25 -41.81 37.97
N GLU A 76 -10.47 -42.23 36.72
CA GLU A 76 -11.41 -43.28 36.34
C GLU A 76 -10.74 -44.34 35.46
N PRO A 77 -11.16 -45.62 35.56
CA PRO A 77 -10.58 -46.68 34.76
C PRO A 77 -10.94 -46.51 33.29
N LEU A 78 -10.06 -46.96 32.40
CA LEU A 78 -10.42 -47.14 31.01
C LEU A 78 -11.19 -48.46 30.85
N VAL A 79 -12.46 -48.39 30.48
CA VAL A 79 -13.30 -49.57 30.23
C VAL A 79 -13.30 -49.89 28.74
N VAL A 80 -12.81 -51.08 28.40
CA VAL A 80 -12.74 -51.56 27.02
C VAL A 80 -13.81 -52.63 26.79
N TYR A 81 -14.73 -52.35 25.89
CA TYR A 81 -15.89 -53.19 25.54
C TYR A 81 -15.61 -53.94 24.24
N GLY A 82 -15.98 -55.21 24.16
CA GLY A 82 -15.85 -55.98 22.92
C GLY A 82 -16.42 -57.38 23.05
N LEU A 83 -16.61 -58.06 21.92
CA LEU A 83 -17.00 -59.46 21.91
C LEU A 83 -15.94 -60.32 22.63
N GLU A 84 -16.34 -61.48 23.15
CA GLU A 84 -15.48 -62.34 23.98
C GLU A 84 -14.10 -62.59 23.35
N GLY A 85 -14.06 -63.03 22.09
CA GLY A 85 -12.79 -63.28 21.40
C GLY A 85 -11.96 -62.01 21.13
N ALA A 86 -12.59 -60.84 20.98
CA ALA A 86 -11.87 -59.58 20.84
C ALA A 86 -11.17 -59.20 22.16
N ILE A 87 -11.87 -59.33 23.28
CA ILE A 87 -11.29 -59.08 24.61
C ILE A 87 -10.17 -60.09 24.94
N GLU A 88 -10.37 -61.37 24.61
CA GLU A 88 -9.34 -62.40 24.79
C GLU A 88 -8.09 -62.12 23.96
N ASN A 89 -8.24 -61.75 22.69
CA ASN A 89 -7.12 -61.42 21.81
C ASN A 89 -6.36 -60.18 22.33
N LEU A 90 -7.07 -59.14 22.76
CA LEU A 90 -6.45 -57.92 23.25
C LEU A 90 -5.62 -58.16 24.52
N LYS A 91 -6.13 -58.95 25.47
CA LYS A 91 -5.39 -59.38 26.66
C LYS A 91 -4.20 -60.26 26.32
N LYS A 92 -4.38 -61.22 25.41
CA LYS A 92 -3.36 -62.21 25.10
C LYS A 92 -2.18 -61.63 24.32
N TYR A 93 -2.44 -60.70 23.40
CA TYR A 93 -1.44 -60.26 22.42
C TYR A 93 -0.96 -58.82 22.60
N ILE A 94 -1.69 -57.95 23.32
CA ILE A 94 -1.29 -56.55 23.54
C ILE A 94 -0.98 -56.31 25.03
N PHE A 95 -1.97 -56.46 25.90
CA PHE A 95 -1.83 -56.19 27.35
C PHE A 95 -1.36 -57.45 28.10
N ASN A 96 -0.14 -57.89 27.83
CA ASN A 96 0.40 -59.17 28.29
C ASN A 96 1.77 -59.08 28.98
N TRP A 97 2.25 -57.88 29.29
CA TRP A 97 3.60 -57.59 29.81
C TRP A 97 4.77 -57.88 28.86
N GLU A 98 4.52 -58.45 27.68
CA GLU A 98 5.55 -58.69 26.65
C GLU A 98 5.52 -57.62 25.56
N VAL A 99 4.32 -57.29 25.06
CA VAL A 99 4.10 -56.24 24.05
C VAL A 99 3.84 -54.90 24.73
N TRP A 100 2.92 -54.87 25.69
CA TRP A 100 2.61 -53.68 26.50
C TRP A 100 2.28 -54.08 27.95
N PRO A 101 2.52 -53.20 28.95
CA PRO A 101 2.12 -53.46 30.34
C PRO A 101 0.63 -53.81 30.47
N ASP A 102 0.30 -54.83 31.25
CA ASP A 102 -1.11 -55.18 31.50
C ASP A 102 -1.72 -54.24 32.56
N PHE A 103 -2.26 -53.12 32.09
CA PHE A 103 -2.95 -52.13 32.91
C PHE A 103 -4.18 -52.68 33.65
N SER A 104 -4.71 -53.86 33.28
CA SER A 104 -5.79 -54.48 34.06
C SER A 104 -5.32 -55.08 35.39
N THR A 105 -4.01 -55.19 35.57
CA THR A 105 -3.37 -55.63 36.83
C THR A 105 -2.72 -54.48 37.62
N ILE A 106 -2.80 -53.26 37.10
CA ILE A 106 -2.24 -52.05 37.72
C ILE A 106 -3.39 -51.21 38.25
N ASP A 107 -3.35 -50.85 39.54
CA ASP A 107 -4.34 -49.96 40.14
C ASP A 107 -4.16 -48.51 39.67
N LEU A 108 -5.25 -47.75 39.60
CA LEU A 108 -5.23 -46.30 39.39
C LEU A 108 -4.41 -45.58 40.47
N PRO A 109 -3.81 -44.42 40.14
CA PRO A 109 -3.19 -43.57 41.14
C PRO A 109 -4.16 -43.27 42.29
N ASP A 110 -3.69 -43.44 43.54
CA ASP A 110 -4.47 -43.19 44.77
C ASP A 110 -5.78 -43.99 44.93
N SER A 111 -5.96 -45.09 44.19
CA SER A 111 -7.12 -45.98 44.27
C SER A 111 -6.72 -47.46 44.32
N LYS A 112 -7.67 -48.35 44.67
CA LYS A 112 -7.51 -49.83 44.62
C LYS A 112 -8.26 -50.45 43.44
N GLN A 113 -8.66 -49.62 42.50
CA GLN A 113 -9.39 -50.03 41.31
C GLN A 113 -8.40 -50.18 40.17
N ALA A 114 -8.50 -51.28 39.41
CA ALA A 114 -7.68 -51.48 38.22
C ALA A 114 -7.84 -50.30 37.24
N SER A 115 -6.74 -49.85 36.67
CA SER A 115 -6.67 -48.73 35.73
C SER A 115 -7.30 -49.05 34.37
N MET A 116 -7.43 -50.34 34.04
CA MET A 116 -8.15 -50.82 32.86
C MET A 116 -9.11 -51.95 33.23
N VAL A 117 -10.33 -51.90 32.68
CA VAL A 117 -11.36 -52.91 32.88
C VAL A 117 -11.83 -53.42 31.52
N PHE A 118 -11.78 -54.72 31.30
CA PHE A 118 -12.31 -55.33 30.09
C PHE A 118 -13.72 -55.86 30.31
N LYS A 119 -14.68 -55.45 29.48
CA LYS A 119 -16.07 -55.89 29.54
C LYS A 119 -16.46 -56.63 28.26
N VAL A 120 -16.82 -57.90 28.41
CA VAL A 120 -17.39 -58.69 27.32
C VAL A 120 -18.82 -58.23 27.08
N ILE A 121 -19.19 -58.06 25.81
CA ILE A 121 -20.53 -57.66 25.37
C ILE A 121 -21.13 -58.73 24.45
N GLU A 122 -22.45 -58.81 24.40
CA GLU A 122 -23.17 -59.73 23.50
C GLU A 122 -23.81 -58.99 22.32
N LEU A 123 -23.94 -59.67 21.18
CA LEU A 123 -24.62 -59.12 20.01
C LEU A 123 -26.07 -58.74 20.35
N ASN A 124 -26.48 -57.55 19.94
CA ASN A 124 -27.77 -56.92 20.21
C ASN A 124 -28.03 -56.49 21.67
N GLU A 125 -27.04 -56.56 22.55
CA GLU A 125 -27.11 -55.94 23.88
C GLU A 125 -27.11 -54.40 23.76
N GLU A 126 -27.99 -53.69 24.45
CA GLU A 126 -27.95 -52.23 24.48
C GLU A 126 -27.16 -51.74 25.69
N ILE A 127 -26.10 -50.97 25.42
CA ILE A 127 -25.22 -50.42 26.45
C ILE A 127 -25.34 -48.91 26.43
N THR A 128 -25.93 -48.35 27.47
CA THR A 128 -26.09 -46.90 27.63
C THR A 128 -25.04 -46.34 28.58
N ILE A 129 -24.33 -45.32 28.13
CA ILE A 129 -23.37 -44.54 28.91
C ILE A 129 -23.70 -43.06 28.65
N ASN A 130 -23.94 -42.31 29.73
CA ASN A 130 -24.43 -40.93 29.67
C ASN A 130 -25.74 -40.85 28.84
N GLU A 131 -25.77 -40.06 27.77
CA GLU A 131 -26.93 -39.93 26.86
C GLU A 131 -26.79 -40.76 25.57
N SER A 132 -25.75 -41.58 25.47
CA SER A 132 -25.41 -42.37 24.28
C SER A 132 -25.68 -43.86 24.51
N THR A 133 -26.39 -44.51 23.58
CA THR A 133 -26.59 -45.96 23.58
C THR A 133 -25.86 -46.59 22.40
N LEU A 134 -25.07 -47.63 22.68
CA LEU A 134 -24.39 -48.44 21.67
C LEU A 134 -24.95 -49.86 21.69
N LYS A 135 -25.34 -50.37 20.52
CA LYS A 135 -25.81 -51.75 20.33
C LYS A 135 -24.89 -52.45 19.31
N PRO A 136 -24.10 -53.47 19.71
CA PRO A 136 -23.25 -54.20 18.80
C PRO A 136 -24.11 -55.08 17.89
N ILE A 137 -23.84 -55.06 16.59
CA ILE A 137 -24.53 -55.88 15.59
C ILE A 137 -23.53 -56.78 14.87
N LYS A 138 -24.01 -57.92 14.37
CA LYS A 138 -23.16 -58.87 13.66
C LYS A 138 -22.65 -58.28 12.34
N THR A 139 -21.35 -58.44 12.09
CA THR A 139 -20.67 -58.14 10.83
C THR A 139 -19.90 -59.38 10.35
N GLU A 140 -19.25 -59.30 9.18
CA GLU A 140 -18.56 -60.43 8.58
C GLU A 140 -17.12 -60.06 8.23
N HIS A 141 -16.21 -60.22 9.18
CA HIS A 141 -14.78 -59.96 9.00
C HIS A 141 -13.94 -60.98 9.80
N THR A 142 -14.00 -60.94 11.13
CA THR A 142 -13.42 -61.99 12.00
C THR A 142 -14.52 -62.66 12.82
N ASP A 143 -14.22 -63.78 13.48
CA ASP A 143 -15.22 -64.49 14.31
C ASP A 143 -15.72 -63.63 15.49
N SER A 144 -14.99 -62.57 15.85
CA SER A 144 -15.33 -61.60 16.90
C SER A 144 -15.41 -60.16 16.38
N SER A 145 -15.80 -59.97 15.11
CA SER A 145 -16.11 -58.64 14.58
C SER A 145 -17.57 -58.25 14.80
N CYS A 146 -17.79 -56.97 15.11
CA CYS A 146 -19.12 -56.36 15.17
C CYS A 146 -19.10 -54.91 14.66
N GLY A 147 -20.28 -54.42 14.29
CA GLY A 147 -20.56 -53.00 14.06
C GLY A 147 -21.41 -52.46 15.21
N TYR A 148 -21.72 -51.17 15.23
CA TYR A 148 -22.49 -50.53 16.28
C TYR A 148 -23.62 -49.67 15.74
N VAL A 149 -24.84 -49.87 16.25
CA VAL A 149 -25.89 -48.86 16.17
C VAL A 149 -25.66 -47.89 17.32
N ILE A 150 -25.43 -46.63 16.96
CA ILE A 150 -25.18 -45.52 17.88
C ILE A 150 -26.45 -44.69 17.95
N THR A 151 -27.06 -44.60 19.12
CA THR A 151 -28.31 -43.87 19.36
C THR A 151 -28.08 -42.73 20.34
N LYS A 152 -28.50 -41.53 19.96
CA LYS A 152 -28.56 -40.34 20.82
C LYS A 152 -29.92 -39.66 20.66
N GLY A 153 -30.63 -39.51 21.77
CA GLY A 153 -32.03 -39.08 21.75
C GLY A 153 -32.91 -40.02 20.94
N ASN A 154 -33.58 -39.51 19.90
CA ASN A 154 -34.49 -40.30 19.04
C ASN A 154 -33.88 -40.70 17.68
N SER A 155 -32.59 -40.43 17.47
CA SER A 155 -31.93 -40.65 16.17
C SER A 155 -30.72 -41.57 16.32
N SER A 156 -30.47 -42.36 15.28
CA SER A 156 -29.40 -43.35 15.28
C SER A 156 -28.59 -43.33 13.98
N ILE A 157 -27.34 -43.75 14.08
CA ILE A 157 -26.45 -44.03 12.94
C ILE A 157 -25.85 -45.43 13.12
N LEU A 158 -25.71 -46.17 12.02
CA LEU A 158 -25.07 -47.49 12.03
C LEU A 158 -23.63 -47.38 11.54
N PHE A 159 -22.66 -47.85 12.33
CA PHE A 159 -21.28 -48.03 11.91
C PHE A 159 -20.99 -49.51 11.70
N THR A 160 -20.59 -49.92 10.49
CA THR A 160 -20.36 -51.36 10.21
C THR A 160 -18.98 -51.84 10.61
N SER A 161 -18.00 -50.95 10.75
CA SER A 161 -16.58 -51.33 10.71
C SER A 161 -16.24 -52.17 9.47
N ASP A 162 -15.09 -52.84 9.51
CA ASP A 162 -14.62 -53.81 8.54
C ASP A 162 -15.62 -54.94 8.39
N THR A 163 -16.09 -55.17 7.17
CA THR A 163 -17.14 -56.16 6.91
C THR A 163 -17.21 -56.54 5.43
N PHE A 164 -17.83 -57.68 5.13
CA PHE A 164 -18.12 -58.11 3.78
C PHE A 164 -19.45 -58.86 3.67
N LYS A 165 -20.39 -58.33 2.87
CA LYS A 165 -21.65 -58.99 2.50
C LYS A 165 -22.43 -59.61 3.66
N CYS A 166 -22.74 -58.80 4.68
CA CYS A 166 -23.46 -59.26 5.87
C CYS A 166 -24.96 -58.88 5.82
N GLN A 167 -25.85 -59.88 5.73
CA GLN A 167 -27.30 -59.65 5.67
C GLN A 167 -27.85 -58.94 6.92
N ASN A 168 -27.24 -59.19 8.09
CA ASN A 168 -27.68 -58.61 9.36
C ASN A 168 -27.64 -57.07 9.37
N ILE A 169 -26.70 -56.47 8.63
CA ILE A 169 -26.59 -55.00 8.48
C ILE A 169 -27.87 -54.45 7.83
N TRP A 170 -28.30 -55.08 6.74
CA TRP A 170 -29.48 -54.65 5.97
C TRP A 170 -30.77 -54.91 6.74
N ASP A 171 -30.87 -56.03 7.46
CA ASP A 171 -32.03 -56.36 8.29
C ASP A 171 -32.21 -55.35 9.44
N GLU A 172 -31.12 -54.93 10.09
CA GLU A 172 -31.15 -53.88 11.12
C GLU A 172 -31.56 -52.53 10.51
N LEU A 173 -30.97 -52.12 9.38
CA LEU A 173 -31.34 -50.88 8.69
C LEU A 173 -32.82 -50.84 8.30
N ASN A 174 -33.37 -51.95 7.83
CA ASN A 174 -34.77 -52.04 7.41
C ASN A 174 -35.75 -52.08 8.59
N SER A 175 -35.37 -52.70 9.72
CA SER A 175 -36.24 -52.86 10.89
C SER A 175 -36.18 -51.67 11.87
N ASN A 176 -35.05 -50.99 11.96
CA ASN A 176 -34.83 -49.90 12.90
C ASN A 176 -34.97 -48.51 12.24
N LEU A 177 -36.19 -47.95 12.30
CA LEU A 177 -36.55 -46.67 11.68
C LEU A 177 -35.84 -45.44 12.30
N SER A 178 -35.23 -45.59 13.48
CA SER A 178 -34.44 -44.53 14.10
C SER A 178 -33.11 -44.29 13.38
N ILE A 179 -32.60 -45.30 12.65
CA ILE A 179 -31.36 -45.18 11.89
C ILE A 179 -31.61 -44.28 10.67
N LYS A 180 -30.84 -43.20 10.53
CA LYS A 180 -30.94 -42.24 9.41
C LYS A 180 -29.73 -42.26 8.48
N SER A 181 -28.66 -42.92 8.89
CA SER A 181 -27.45 -43.04 8.10
C SER A 181 -26.66 -44.30 8.48
N VAL A 182 -25.79 -44.72 7.57
CA VAL A 182 -24.86 -45.82 7.76
C VAL A 182 -23.46 -45.39 7.34
N ILE A 183 -22.46 -45.70 8.16
CA ILE A 183 -21.03 -45.62 7.85
C ILE A 183 -20.57 -47.03 7.50
N ILE A 184 -20.13 -47.22 6.26
CA ILE A 184 -19.76 -48.53 5.71
C ILE A 184 -18.34 -48.54 5.16
N ASP A 185 -17.61 -49.63 5.41
CA ASP A 185 -16.29 -49.89 4.84
C ASP A 185 -16.35 -49.92 3.31
N ILE A 186 -15.39 -49.25 2.66
CA ILE A 186 -14.96 -49.55 1.29
C ILE A 186 -13.44 -49.41 1.24
N SER A 187 -12.74 -50.54 1.36
CA SER A 187 -11.28 -50.54 1.38
C SER A 187 -10.65 -50.53 -0.01
N PHE A 188 -11.30 -51.10 -1.03
CA PHE A 188 -10.69 -51.37 -2.34
C PHE A 188 -11.54 -50.92 -3.54
N PRO A 189 -10.92 -50.52 -4.66
CA PRO A 189 -11.62 -50.28 -5.91
C PRO A 189 -12.14 -51.60 -6.50
N SER A 190 -13.17 -51.53 -7.35
CA SER A 190 -13.82 -52.73 -7.91
C SER A 190 -12.88 -53.56 -8.80
N ALA A 191 -11.79 -52.97 -9.31
CA ALA A 191 -10.74 -53.70 -10.02
C ALA A 191 -10.03 -54.74 -9.14
N LEU A 192 -10.02 -54.55 -7.82
CA LEU A 192 -9.39 -55.44 -6.83
C LEU A 192 -10.40 -56.35 -6.12
N ARG A 193 -11.51 -56.68 -6.79
CA ARG A 193 -12.59 -57.54 -6.29
C ARG A 193 -12.12 -58.79 -5.55
N GLN A 194 -11.14 -59.51 -6.09
CA GLN A 194 -10.66 -60.75 -5.46
C GLN A 194 -9.97 -60.48 -4.11
N LEU A 195 -9.16 -59.43 -4.04
CA LEU A 195 -8.51 -59.04 -2.78
C LEU A 195 -9.55 -58.64 -1.73
N ALA A 196 -10.58 -57.90 -2.13
CA ALA A 196 -11.68 -57.52 -1.25
C ALA A 196 -12.44 -58.75 -0.70
N ILE A 197 -12.67 -59.78 -1.53
CA ILE A 197 -13.24 -61.07 -1.06
C ILE A 197 -12.30 -61.75 -0.07
N ASP A 198 -11.02 -61.90 -0.42
CA ASP A 198 -10.05 -62.66 0.37
C ASP A 198 -9.77 -62.01 1.74
N SER A 199 -9.84 -60.67 1.79
CA SER A 199 -9.65 -59.88 3.01
C SER A 199 -10.94 -59.48 3.72
N LYS A 200 -12.11 -59.89 3.20
CA LYS A 200 -13.43 -59.56 3.72
C LYS A 200 -13.65 -58.04 3.90
N HIS A 201 -13.55 -57.31 2.79
CA HIS A 201 -13.86 -55.89 2.67
C HIS A 201 -14.75 -55.59 1.47
N TYR A 202 -15.39 -54.43 1.47
CA TYR A 202 -16.22 -53.97 0.35
C TYR A 202 -15.43 -53.26 -0.76
N THR A 203 -16.02 -53.27 -1.96
CA THR A 203 -15.71 -52.40 -3.09
C THR A 203 -16.96 -51.58 -3.45
N PRO A 204 -16.86 -50.49 -4.23
CA PRO A 204 -18.04 -49.76 -4.73
C PRO A 204 -19.04 -50.66 -5.47
N GLU A 205 -18.55 -51.61 -6.28
CA GLU A 205 -19.39 -52.61 -6.96
C GLU A 205 -20.17 -53.47 -5.97
N PHE A 206 -19.49 -54.04 -4.96
CA PHE A 206 -20.14 -54.91 -3.98
C PHE A 206 -21.18 -54.19 -3.14
N LEU A 207 -20.89 -52.94 -2.74
CA LEU A 207 -21.85 -52.15 -2.00
C LEU A 207 -23.08 -51.89 -2.87
N ASN A 208 -22.89 -51.49 -4.13
CA ASN A 208 -23.99 -51.27 -5.05
C ASN A 208 -24.84 -52.53 -5.30
N GLU A 209 -24.23 -53.72 -5.31
CA GLU A 209 -24.96 -54.99 -5.39
C GLU A 209 -25.85 -55.22 -4.16
N ASP A 210 -25.30 -54.99 -2.97
CA ASP A 210 -25.95 -55.28 -1.70
C ASP A 210 -26.98 -54.23 -1.28
N LEU A 211 -26.87 -52.99 -1.79
CA LEU A 211 -27.88 -51.94 -1.57
C LEU A 211 -29.28 -52.34 -2.06
N LYS A 212 -29.41 -53.36 -2.91
CA LYS A 212 -30.71 -53.94 -3.28
C LYS A 212 -31.46 -54.56 -2.11
N ASN A 213 -30.75 -54.93 -1.04
CA ASN A 213 -31.33 -55.46 0.20
C ASN A 213 -31.85 -54.33 1.11
N LEU A 214 -31.54 -53.06 0.82
CA LEU A 214 -32.06 -51.90 1.53
C LEU A 214 -33.39 -51.46 0.91
N HIS A 215 -34.48 -51.61 1.66
CA HIS A 215 -35.84 -51.27 1.21
C HIS A 215 -36.25 -49.84 1.57
N ARG A 216 -35.35 -49.08 2.20
CA ARG A 216 -35.55 -47.71 2.66
C ARG A 216 -34.82 -46.72 1.79
N THR A 217 -35.46 -45.59 1.49
CA THR A 217 -34.87 -44.50 0.70
C THR A 217 -34.35 -43.35 1.55
N ASP A 218 -34.63 -43.33 2.86
CA ASP A 218 -34.27 -42.25 3.78
C ASP A 218 -32.88 -42.41 4.41
N ILE A 219 -32.14 -43.47 4.08
CA ILE A 219 -30.81 -43.75 4.63
C ILE A 219 -29.73 -43.10 3.79
N LYS A 220 -28.91 -42.22 4.40
CA LYS A 220 -27.68 -41.71 3.79
C LYS A 220 -26.51 -42.69 4.00
N ILE A 221 -25.64 -42.82 3.01
CA ILE A 221 -24.51 -43.74 3.05
C ILE A 221 -23.21 -42.94 3.11
N TYR A 222 -22.46 -43.16 4.18
CA TYR A 222 -21.13 -42.63 4.39
C TYR A 222 -20.11 -43.73 4.22
N ILE A 223 -19.02 -43.43 3.52
CA ILE A 223 -17.96 -44.41 3.26
C ILE A 223 -16.78 -44.10 4.15
N ASN A 224 -16.23 -45.12 4.79
CA ASN A 224 -14.98 -45.03 5.54
C ASN A 224 -14.03 -46.18 5.20
N HIS A 225 -12.89 -46.18 5.88
CA HIS A 225 -11.88 -47.23 5.88
C HIS A 225 -11.17 -47.43 4.53
N LEU A 226 -11.14 -46.39 3.69
CA LEU A 226 -10.40 -46.45 2.42
C LEU A 226 -8.92 -46.70 2.68
N LYS A 227 -8.30 -47.55 1.86
CA LYS A 227 -6.84 -47.67 1.86
C LYS A 227 -6.25 -46.47 1.10
N PRO A 228 -5.32 -45.70 1.69
CA PRO A 228 -4.87 -44.41 1.15
C PRO A 228 -4.44 -44.40 -0.32
N ILE A 229 -3.79 -45.48 -0.76
CA ILE A 229 -3.31 -45.64 -2.14
C ILE A 229 -4.44 -45.69 -3.19
N PHE A 230 -5.69 -46.00 -2.79
CA PHE A 230 -6.83 -46.14 -3.69
C PHE A 230 -7.90 -45.06 -3.53
N ILE A 231 -7.66 -44.01 -2.73
CA ILE A 231 -8.67 -42.98 -2.44
C ILE A 231 -9.22 -42.35 -3.73
N GLU A 232 -8.33 -41.88 -4.61
CA GLU A 232 -8.75 -41.19 -5.84
C GLU A 232 -9.44 -42.16 -6.83
N GLU A 233 -8.96 -43.40 -6.94
CA GLU A 233 -9.60 -44.41 -7.79
C GLU A 233 -11.02 -44.77 -7.32
N ILE A 234 -11.22 -44.91 -6.00
CA ILE A 234 -12.53 -45.18 -5.39
C ILE A 234 -13.46 -43.97 -5.57
N LYS A 235 -12.98 -42.74 -5.33
CA LYS A 235 -13.74 -41.50 -5.57
C LYS A 235 -14.22 -41.41 -7.01
N ASP A 236 -13.32 -41.61 -7.97
CA ASP A 236 -13.63 -41.57 -9.39
C ASP A 236 -14.62 -42.66 -9.79
N GLU A 237 -14.45 -43.88 -9.28
CA GLU A 237 -15.36 -44.98 -9.55
C GLU A 237 -16.78 -44.71 -9.04
N ILE A 238 -16.91 -44.19 -7.81
CA ILE A 238 -18.21 -43.82 -7.24
C ILE A 238 -18.85 -42.70 -8.06
N ALA A 239 -18.09 -41.64 -8.39
CA ALA A 239 -18.61 -40.51 -9.14
C ALA A 239 -19.05 -40.89 -10.56
N THR A 240 -18.33 -41.79 -11.22
CA THR A 240 -18.55 -42.11 -12.64
C THR A 240 -19.45 -43.31 -12.88
N LYS A 241 -19.31 -44.40 -12.10
CA LYS A 241 -20.05 -45.65 -12.31
C LYS A 241 -21.23 -45.83 -11.36
N TYR A 242 -21.15 -45.27 -10.15
CA TYR A 242 -22.16 -45.46 -9.10
C TYR A 242 -22.63 -44.12 -8.49
N PRO A 243 -23.10 -43.15 -9.28
CA PRO A 243 -23.38 -41.78 -8.81
C PRO A 243 -24.47 -41.69 -7.73
N ASN A 244 -25.32 -42.71 -7.60
CA ASN A 244 -26.38 -42.78 -6.60
C ASN A 244 -25.99 -43.58 -5.35
N LEU A 245 -24.76 -44.11 -5.27
CA LEU A 245 -24.32 -45.01 -4.20
C LEU A 245 -24.44 -44.39 -2.81
N LEU A 246 -24.16 -43.09 -2.70
CA LEU A 246 -24.08 -42.39 -1.42
C LEU A 246 -25.45 -41.95 -0.87
N ASN A 247 -26.48 -41.90 -1.71
CA ASN A 247 -27.82 -41.40 -1.37
C ASN A 247 -27.80 -40.10 -0.51
N GLY A 248 -27.01 -39.11 -0.95
CA GLY A 248 -26.86 -37.83 -0.24
C GLY A 248 -25.86 -37.83 0.93
N GLY A 249 -25.13 -38.93 1.16
CA GLY A 249 -23.94 -38.99 2.01
C GLY A 249 -22.64 -38.64 1.27
N GLN A 250 -21.49 -39.02 1.84
CA GLN A 250 -20.16 -38.71 1.30
C GLN A 250 -19.09 -39.73 1.72
N ILE A 251 -17.90 -39.62 1.14
CA ILE A 251 -16.69 -40.29 1.65
C ILE A 251 -16.16 -39.48 2.82
N LEU A 252 -16.05 -40.11 3.99
CA LEU A 252 -15.61 -39.45 5.22
C LEU A 252 -14.11 -39.16 5.18
N VAL A 253 -13.73 -38.06 5.80
CA VAL A 253 -12.33 -37.70 6.05
C VAL A 253 -12.10 -37.48 7.55
N ASP A 254 -10.84 -37.46 7.95
CA ASP A 254 -10.46 -37.20 9.34
C ASP A 254 -10.98 -35.84 9.80
N GLY A 255 -11.61 -35.79 10.97
CA GLY A 255 -12.19 -34.58 11.56
C GLY A 255 -13.67 -34.35 11.24
N ASP A 256 -14.26 -35.06 10.27
CA ASP A 256 -15.68 -34.92 9.93
C ASP A 256 -16.58 -35.09 11.16
N THR A 257 -17.59 -34.23 11.30
CA THR A 257 -18.61 -34.35 12.34
C THR A 257 -19.98 -34.63 11.72
N LEU A 258 -20.61 -35.73 12.14
CA LEU A 258 -21.90 -36.21 11.64
C LEU A 258 -23.00 -35.90 12.65
N ASN A 259 -24.06 -35.21 12.21
CA ASN A 259 -25.25 -35.02 13.02
C ASN A 259 -26.26 -36.17 12.81
N LEU A 260 -26.74 -36.77 13.90
CA LEU A 260 -27.60 -37.96 13.85
C LEU A 260 -29.05 -37.64 13.43
N GLU A 261 -29.54 -36.41 13.62
CA GLU A 261 -30.92 -36.02 13.30
C GLU A 261 -31.13 -35.67 11.82
N ASN A 262 -30.21 -34.90 11.24
CA ASN A 262 -30.34 -34.39 9.87
C ASN A 262 -29.32 -34.98 8.88
N SER A 263 -28.38 -35.81 9.38
CA SER A 263 -27.30 -36.42 8.60
C SER A 263 -26.55 -35.36 7.76
N THR A 264 -26.26 -34.19 8.35
CA THR A 264 -25.40 -33.16 7.74
C THR A 264 -23.97 -33.30 8.24
N ILE A 265 -23.02 -32.86 7.42
CA ILE A 265 -21.59 -32.93 7.72
C ILE A 265 -21.02 -31.53 7.81
N LYS A 266 -20.15 -31.34 8.81
CA LYS A 266 -19.21 -30.24 8.83
C LYS A 266 -17.81 -30.81 8.54
N ALA A 267 -17.29 -30.51 7.35
CA ALA A 267 -15.96 -30.94 6.91
C ALA A 267 -14.89 -30.02 7.50
N PHE A 268 -13.79 -30.60 8.00
CA PHE A 268 -12.65 -29.85 8.51
C PHE A 268 -11.43 -30.03 7.60
N PRO A 269 -10.73 -28.95 7.24
CA PRO A 269 -9.47 -29.07 6.52
C PRO A 269 -8.44 -29.80 7.38
N THR A 270 -7.61 -30.64 6.76
CA THR A 270 -6.52 -31.33 7.46
C THR A 270 -5.51 -30.30 7.98
N ARG A 271 -4.73 -30.68 9.01
CA ARG A 271 -3.69 -29.80 9.57
C ARG A 271 -2.68 -29.34 8.52
N GLU A 272 -2.32 -30.22 7.59
CA GLU A 272 -1.41 -29.87 6.48
C GLU A 272 -2.06 -28.88 5.50
N GLU A 273 -3.35 -29.06 5.18
CA GLU A 273 -4.10 -28.13 4.35
C GLU A 273 -4.13 -26.73 4.97
N VAL A 274 -4.39 -26.64 6.29
CA VAL A 274 -4.38 -25.38 7.03
C VAL A 274 -2.97 -24.76 7.03
N HIS A 275 -1.92 -25.54 7.27
CA HIS A 275 -0.56 -25.03 7.28
C HIS A 275 -0.11 -24.53 5.89
N ARG A 276 -0.45 -25.27 4.83
CA ARG A 276 -0.22 -24.87 3.43
C ARG A 276 -0.98 -23.59 3.10
N GLN A 277 -2.25 -23.49 3.48
CA GLN A 277 -3.07 -22.29 3.29
C GLN A 277 -2.47 -21.08 4.03
N ASN A 278 -2.02 -21.26 5.27
CA ASN A 278 -1.38 -20.20 6.05
C ASN A 278 -0.05 -19.75 5.41
N MET A 279 0.77 -20.67 4.90
CA MET A 279 1.99 -20.32 4.16
C MET A 279 1.69 -19.56 2.86
N GLU A 280 0.75 -20.05 2.05
CA GLU A 280 0.33 -19.38 0.81
C GLU A 280 -0.23 -17.98 1.10
N MET A 281 -1.01 -17.84 2.18
CA MET A 281 -1.52 -16.57 2.65
C MET A 281 -0.41 -15.63 3.10
N LEU A 282 0.57 -16.10 3.89
CA LEU A 282 1.70 -15.28 4.33
C LEU A 282 2.56 -14.79 3.16
N ILE A 283 2.82 -15.65 2.16
CA ILE A 283 3.51 -15.27 0.91
C ILE A 283 2.68 -14.25 0.12
N GLY A 284 1.37 -14.49 -0.03
CA GLY A 284 0.46 -13.59 -0.74
C GLY A 284 0.38 -12.21 -0.10
N ILE A 285 0.29 -12.15 1.24
CA ILE A 285 0.34 -10.92 2.02
C ILE A 285 1.69 -10.22 1.80
N GLY A 286 2.82 -10.92 1.98
CA GLY A 286 4.16 -10.33 1.79
C GLY A 286 4.34 -9.69 0.41
N HIS A 287 3.84 -10.33 -0.66
CA HIS A 287 3.86 -9.74 -2.01
C HIS A 287 2.96 -8.49 -2.11
N SER A 288 1.77 -8.52 -1.51
CA SER A 288 0.85 -7.39 -1.50
C SER A 288 1.43 -6.19 -0.75
N LEU A 289 2.10 -6.42 0.39
CA LEU A 289 2.71 -5.37 1.22
C LEU A 289 3.87 -4.64 0.52
N THR A 290 4.69 -5.36 -0.25
CA THR A 290 5.86 -4.78 -0.93
C THR A 290 5.50 -3.97 -2.18
N SER A 291 4.34 -4.23 -2.79
CA SER A 291 3.88 -3.54 -3.99
C SER A 291 2.99 -2.32 -3.69
N GLU A 292 2.43 -2.24 -2.49
CA GLU A 292 1.56 -1.15 -2.08
C GLU A 292 2.35 0.12 -1.74
N LYS A 293 1.94 1.24 -2.33
CA LYS A 293 2.59 2.55 -2.12
C LYS A 293 1.75 3.47 -1.25
N ASP A 294 0.44 3.25 -1.22
CA ASP A 294 -0.46 4.03 -0.39
C ASP A 294 -0.35 3.58 1.06
N PHE A 295 -0.16 4.55 1.97
CA PHE A 295 0.12 4.25 3.37
C PHE A 295 -1.12 3.68 4.06
N ASP A 296 -2.28 4.28 3.81
CA ASP A 296 -3.54 3.89 4.44
C ASP A 296 -4.01 2.51 3.95
N THR A 297 -3.89 2.26 2.65
CA THR A 297 -4.14 0.95 2.04
C THR A 297 -3.18 -0.11 2.57
N LEU A 298 -1.89 0.22 2.74
CA LEU A 298 -0.90 -0.69 3.31
C LEU A 298 -1.25 -1.08 4.75
N MET A 299 -1.56 -0.09 5.61
CA MET A 299 -1.96 -0.36 7.00
C MET A 299 -3.18 -1.29 7.07
N GLU A 300 -4.18 -1.05 6.22
CA GLU A 300 -5.41 -1.85 6.21
C GLU A 300 -5.16 -3.29 5.75
N LYS A 301 -4.35 -3.47 4.70
CA LYS A 301 -3.93 -4.80 4.23
C LYS A 301 -3.16 -5.59 5.30
N ILE A 302 -2.30 -4.91 6.07
CA ILE A 302 -1.59 -5.53 7.20
C ILE A 302 -2.59 -6.03 8.24
N LEU A 303 -3.53 -5.18 8.67
CA LEU A 303 -4.48 -5.57 9.69
C LEU A 303 -5.37 -6.74 9.23
N LEU A 304 -5.90 -6.66 8.00
CA LEU A 304 -6.74 -7.69 7.42
C LEU A 304 -6.01 -9.02 7.26
N GLY A 305 -4.76 -8.99 6.77
CA GLY A 305 -3.95 -10.19 6.62
C GLY A 305 -3.67 -10.86 7.97
N ALA A 306 -3.38 -10.06 9.02
CA ALA A 306 -3.13 -10.59 10.36
C ALA A 306 -4.38 -11.20 10.99
N LYS A 307 -5.54 -10.55 10.81
CA LYS A 307 -6.83 -11.10 11.24
C LYS A 307 -7.15 -12.42 10.53
N GLN A 308 -6.95 -12.49 9.22
CA GLN A 308 -7.21 -13.72 8.46
C GLN A 308 -6.28 -14.86 8.86
N LEU A 309 -4.97 -14.61 8.98
CA LEU A 309 -4.00 -15.64 9.36
C LEU A 309 -4.25 -16.23 10.75
N SER A 310 -4.74 -15.40 11.68
CA SER A 310 -5.01 -15.83 13.06
C SER A 310 -6.47 -16.20 13.32
N ASN A 311 -7.35 -16.04 12.32
CA ASN A 311 -8.81 -16.14 12.47
C ASN A 311 -9.37 -15.30 13.63
N ALA A 312 -8.89 -14.06 13.76
CA ALA A 312 -9.32 -13.12 14.81
C ALA A 312 -10.51 -12.26 14.36
N ASP A 313 -11.49 -12.08 15.25
CA ASP A 313 -12.67 -11.24 14.99
C ASP A 313 -12.33 -9.74 14.96
N GLY A 314 -11.43 -9.33 15.85
CA GLY A 314 -11.01 -7.94 16.01
C GLY A 314 -9.52 -7.74 15.77
N GLY A 315 -9.17 -6.54 15.33
CA GLY A 315 -7.79 -6.14 15.20
C GLY A 315 -7.62 -4.63 15.29
N THR A 316 -6.45 -4.19 15.75
CA THR A 316 -6.03 -2.80 15.74
C THR A 316 -4.55 -2.68 15.38
N LEU A 317 -4.25 -1.75 14.49
CA LEU A 317 -2.88 -1.36 14.15
C LEU A 317 -2.59 0.02 14.72
N TYR A 318 -1.57 0.10 15.56
CA TYR A 318 -1.07 1.32 16.18
C TYR A 318 0.26 1.72 15.54
N MET A 319 0.45 3.02 15.34
CA MET A 319 1.76 3.57 14.97
C MET A 319 2.30 4.43 16.10
N LEU A 320 3.58 4.30 16.38
CA LEU A 320 4.29 5.16 17.32
C LEU A 320 4.34 6.59 16.76
N SER A 321 4.08 7.58 17.62
CA SER A 321 4.21 9.00 17.28
C SER A 321 5.68 9.39 17.10
N ASP A 322 5.93 10.42 16.29
CA ASP A 322 7.31 10.89 15.99
C ASP A 322 8.07 11.38 17.25
N ASP A 323 7.35 11.77 18.30
CA ASP A 323 7.93 12.14 19.60
C ASP A 323 8.07 10.97 20.58
N GLU A 324 7.68 9.76 20.16
CA GLU A 324 7.73 8.50 20.92
C GLU A 324 6.95 8.51 22.24
N LYS A 325 5.95 9.39 22.38
CA LYS A 325 5.15 9.50 23.62
C LYS A 325 3.83 8.77 23.56
N SER A 326 3.34 8.41 22.37
CA SER A 326 2.01 7.84 22.21
C SER A 326 1.91 6.89 21.01
N LEU A 327 0.90 6.03 21.07
CA LEU A 327 0.49 5.13 20.00
C LEU A 327 -0.81 5.67 19.38
N SER A 328 -0.73 6.07 18.11
CA SER A 328 -1.88 6.53 17.35
C SER A 328 -2.56 5.35 16.66
N PHE A 329 -3.88 5.22 16.88
CA PHE A 329 -4.71 4.29 16.11
C PHE A 329 -4.61 4.64 14.62
N ASN A 330 -4.25 3.67 13.77
CA ASN A 330 -4.17 3.84 12.33
C ASN A 330 -5.24 3.05 11.59
N VAL A 331 -5.51 1.82 12.04
CA VAL A 331 -6.62 1.00 11.52
C VAL A 331 -7.23 0.23 12.67
N VAL A 332 -8.56 0.25 12.75
CA VAL A 332 -9.34 -0.52 13.72
C VAL A 332 -10.42 -1.26 12.96
N GLN A 333 -10.49 -2.58 13.13
CA GLN A 333 -11.57 -3.38 12.55
C GLN A 333 -12.08 -4.44 13.53
N THR A 334 -13.39 -4.59 13.63
CA THR A 334 -14.04 -5.64 14.41
C THR A 334 -15.27 -6.12 13.65
N ASP A 335 -15.24 -7.38 13.19
CA ASP A 335 -16.22 -7.87 12.22
C ASP A 335 -17.59 -8.05 12.87
N SER A 336 -17.65 -8.67 14.04
CA SER A 336 -18.89 -8.85 14.82
C SER A 336 -19.61 -7.55 15.20
N LEU A 337 -18.92 -6.41 15.21
CA LEU A 337 -19.48 -5.09 15.50
C LEU A 337 -19.64 -4.21 14.26
N GLU A 338 -19.23 -4.70 13.08
CA GLU A 338 -19.14 -3.93 11.83
C GLU A 338 -18.34 -2.61 11.97
N ILE A 339 -17.39 -2.57 12.90
CA ILE A 339 -16.54 -1.40 13.12
C ILE A 339 -15.41 -1.43 12.10
N LYS A 340 -15.27 -0.35 11.32
CA LYS A 340 -14.11 -0.08 10.46
C LYS A 340 -13.74 1.39 10.57
N MET A 341 -12.52 1.68 11.00
CA MET A 341 -11.99 3.04 11.11
C MET A 341 -10.53 3.07 10.68
N GLY A 342 -10.10 4.21 10.14
CA GLY A 342 -8.75 4.35 9.60
C GLY A 342 -8.55 3.56 8.31
N GLY A 343 -7.31 3.54 7.82
CA GLY A 343 -7.00 2.98 6.50
C GLY A 343 -7.85 3.66 5.42
N THR A 344 -8.47 2.88 4.53
CA THR A 344 -9.35 3.42 3.48
C THR A 344 -10.80 3.67 3.97
N SER A 345 -11.12 3.31 5.21
CA SER A 345 -12.49 3.29 5.75
C SER A 345 -12.91 4.57 6.50
N GLY A 346 -12.07 5.62 6.52
CA GLY A 346 -12.42 6.93 7.09
C GLY A 346 -11.56 7.35 8.29
N GLN A 347 -11.95 8.42 8.99
CA GLN A 347 -11.15 9.00 10.06
C GLN A 347 -11.23 8.22 11.38
N ILE A 348 -10.10 8.17 12.09
CA ILE A 348 -10.00 7.67 13.46
C ILE A 348 -10.59 8.72 14.41
N THR A 349 -11.53 8.29 15.26
CA THR A 349 -12.19 9.17 16.25
C THR A 349 -11.70 8.95 17.68
N TRP A 350 -10.82 7.96 17.89
CA TRP A 350 -10.33 7.56 19.20
C TRP A 350 -9.03 8.29 19.58
N PRO A 351 -8.86 8.68 20.85
CA PRO A 351 -7.64 9.34 21.30
C PRO A 351 -6.45 8.37 21.29
N PRO A 352 -5.23 8.85 21.05
CA PRO A 352 -4.04 8.00 21.07
C PRO A 352 -3.77 7.42 22.46
N VAL A 353 -3.19 6.23 22.49
CA VAL A 353 -2.77 5.54 23.71
C VAL A 353 -1.45 6.15 24.19
N GLN A 354 -1.42 6.73 25.39
CA GLN A 354 -0.21 7.35 25.93
C GLN A 354 0.76 6.29 26.45
N LEU A 355 2.05 6.43 26.14
CA LEU A 355 3.12 5.56 26.67
C LEU A 355 3.62 6.00 28.04
N PHE A 356 3.28 7.22 28.46
CA PHE A 356 3.62 7.78 29.75
C PHE A 356 2.36 8.34 30.43
N ASN A 357 2.28 8.18 31.74
CA ASN A 357 1.23 8.74 32.58
C ASN A 357 1.47 10.26 32.80
N GLU A 358 0.51 10.96 33.40
CA GLU A 358 0.60 12.41 33.65
C GLU A 358 1.78 12.81 34.55
N ASP A 359 2.29 11.88 35.37
CA ASP A 359 3.46 12.05 36.23
C ASP A 359 4.80 11.77 35.53
N GLY A 360 4.77 11.36 34.26
CA GLY A 360 5.93 10.99 33.45
C GLY A 360 6.42 9.55 33.63
N ALA A 361 5.76 8.73 34.47
CA ALA A 361 6.07 7.31 34.57
C ALA A 361 5.58 6.53 33.35
N GLN A 362 6.25 5.43 33.02
CA GLN A 362 5.85 4.55 31.90
C GLN A 362 4.47 3.91 32.16
N ASN A 363 3.65 3.85 31.13
CA ASN A 363 2.32 3.24 31.16
C ASN A 363 2.45 1.71 31.05
N TRP A 364 2.59 1.05 32.20
CA TRP A 364 2.58 -0.41 32.32
C TRP A 364 1.17 -1.02 32.33
N GLU A 365 0.15 -0.16 32.31
CA GLU A 365 -1.23 -0.52 32.56
C GLU A 365 -1.96 -0.98 31.29
N GLN A 366 -1.75 -0.29 30.16
CA GLN A 366 -2.39 -0.65 28.88
C GLN A 366 -1.54 -1.64 28.08
N VAL A 367 -2.12 -2.74 27.61
CA VAL A 367 -1.40 -3.82 26.93
C VAL A 367 -0.65 -3.34 25.68
N ALA A 368 -1.27 -2.48 24.86
CA ALA A 368 -0.61 -1.91 23.69
C ALA A 368 0.59 -1.02 24.06
N ALA A 369 0.46 -0.19 25.11
CA ALA A 369 1.56 0.65 25.60
C ALA A 369 2.70 -0.21 26.18
N LEU A 370 2.36 -1.22 26.98
CA LEU A 370 3.31 -2.16 27.55
C LEU A 370 4.09 -2.93 26.48
N CYS A 371 3.41 -3.41 25.44
CA CYS A 371 4.02 -4.05 24.28
C CYS A 371 5.02 -3.11 23.58
N ALA A 372 4.63 -1.85 23.35
CA ALA A 372 5.53 -0.84 22.78
C ALA A 372 6.72 -0.48 23.68
N ILE A 373 6.55 -0.44 25.01
CA ILE A 373 7.64 -0.08 25.94
C ILE A 373 8.64 -1.23 26.10
N THR A 374 8.13 -2.47 26.17
CA THR A 374 8.97 -3.65 26.42
C THR A 374 9.54 -4.27 25.15
N GLY A 375 8.89 -4.04 24.00
CA GLY A 375 9.19 -4.73 22.75
C GLY A 375 8.97 -6.24 22.82
N LYS A 376 8.08 -6.71 23.70
CA LYS A 376 7.76 -8.13 23.85
C LYS A 376 6.33 -8.41 23.39
N LEU A 377 6.15 -9.57 22.75
CA LEU A 377 4.84 -10.13 22.45
C LEU A 377 4.10 -10.46 23.75
N ILE A 378 2.80 -10.18 23.78
CA ILE A 378 1.91 -10.45 24.90
C ILE A 378 0.72 -11.27 24.39
N ASN A 379 0.54 -12.48 24.92
CA ASN A 379 -0.57 -13.37 24.62
C ASN A 379 -1.42 -13.59 25.87
N ILE A 380 -2.69 -13.24 25.81
CA ILE A 380 -3.64 -13.28 26.92
C ILE A 380 -4.78 -14.24 26.54
N PRO A 381 -4.92 -15.38 27.24
CA PRO A 381 -5.99 -16.34 27.00
C PRO A 381 -7.39 -15.79 27.30
N ASP A 382 -7.55 -15.12 28.46
CA ASP A 382 -8.78 -14.41 28.84
C ASP A 382 -8.45 -13.06 29.53
N VAL A 383 -8.86 -11.96 28.91
CA VAL A 383 -8.72 -10.58 29.40
C VAL A 383 -9.40 -10.32 30.75
N TYR A 384 -10.45 -11.07 31.09
CA TYR A 384 -11.14 -10.91 32.37
C TYR A 384 -10.49 -11.69 33.51
N GLU A 385 -9.69 -12.71 33.21
CA GLU A 385 -8.98 -13.55 34.19
C GLU A 385 -7.50 -13.19 34.35
N ALA A 386 -6.91 -12.51 33.36
CA ALA A 386 -5.50 -12.15 33.39
C ALA A 386 -5.17 -11.14 34.52
N GLU A 387 -4.19 -11.50 35.34
CA GLU A 387 -3.64 -10.65 36.40
C GLU A 387 -2.47 -9.80 35.90
N GLY A 388 -2.28 -8.60 36.47
CA GLY A 388 -1.11 -7.75 36.21
C GLY A 388 -1.27 -6.69 35.11
N PHE A 389 -2.43 -6.59 34.46
CA PHE A 389 -2.72 -5.58 33.44
C PHE A 389 -3.97 -4.75 33.78
N ASN A 390 -4.03 -3.50 33.32
CA ASN A 390 -5.22 -2.66 33.44
C ASN A 390 -6.09 -2.77 32.18
N PHE A 391 -7.16 -3.56 32.28
CA PHE A 391 -8.14 -3.71 31.21
C PHE A 391 -9.33 -2.76 31.33
N GLU A 392 -9.30 -1.70 32.15
CA GLU A 392 -10.45 -0.80 32.30
C GLU A 392 -10.92 -0.20 30.97
N GLY A 393 -9.98 0.17 30.09
CA GLY A 393 -10.30 0.70 28.76
C GLY A 393 -11.06 -0.34 27.91
N THR A 394 -10.51 -1.55 27.82
CA THR A 394 -11.13 -2.68 27.11
C THR A 394 -12.49 -3.04 27.70
N LYS A 395 -12.60 -3.13 29.03
CA LYS A 395 -13.85 -3.44 29.75
C LYS A 395 -14.91 -2.34 29.59
N LYS A 396 -14.50 -1.06 29.50
CA LYS A 396 -15.41 0.05 29.20
C LYS A 396 -15.93 -0.01 27.76
N PHE A 397 -15.06 -0.32 26.79
CA PHE A 397 -15.44 -0.53 25.40
C PHE A 397 -16.43 -1.69 25.29
N ASP A 398 -16.08 -2.86 25.83
CA ASP A 398 -16.91 -4.07 25.90
C ASP A 398 -18.31 -3.76 26.45
N LYS A 399 -18.38 -3.06 27.58
CA LYS A 399 -19.65 -2.68 28.22
C LYS A 399 -20.48 -1.71 27.38
N GLY A 400 -19.84 -0.84 26.59
CA GLY A 400 -20.50 0.15 25.74
C GLY A 400 -21.04 -0.43 24.43
N THR A 401 -20.41 -1.49 23.90
CA THR A 401 -20.77 -2.11 22.62
C THR A 401 -21.52 -3.44 22.78
N GLY A 402 -21.47 -4.05 23.96
CA GLY A 402 -21.95 -5.42 24.18
C GLY A 402 -20.96 -6.51 23.74
N TYR A 403 -19.76 -6.11 23.33
CA TYR A 403 -18.66 -7.01 22.97
C TYR A 403 -17.98 -7.59 24.21
N ARG A 404 -17.45 -8.82 24.14
CA ARG A 404 -16.60 -9.37 25.21
C ARG A 404 -15.25 -9.75 24.62
N THR A 405 -14.23 -9.00 24.99
CA THR A 405 -12.85 -9.36 24.67
C THR A 405 -12.42 -10.51 25.59
N THR A 406 -12.10 -11.65 24.99
CA THR A 406 -11.69 -12.89 25.65
C THR A 406 -10.20 -13.10 25.40
N SER A 407 -9.82 -13.61 24.23
CA SER A 407 -8.41 -13.79 23.88
C SER A 407 -7.83 -12.55 23.21
N MET A 408 -6.57 -12.24 23.50
CA MET A 408 -5.86 -11.08 22.95
C MET A 408 -4.40 -11.42 22.66
N LEU A 409 -3.96 -11.08 21.45
CA LEU A 409 -2.56 -11.21 21.03
C LEU A 409 -2.03 -9.82 20.62
N VAL A 410 -0.96 -9.37 21.25
CA VAL A 410 -0.37 -8.04 21.03
C VAL A 410 1.10 -8.19 20.67
N VAL A 411 1.46 -7.75 19.47
CA VAL A 411 2.76 -8.00 18.84
C VAL A 411 3.43 -6.66 18.51
N PRO A 412 4.70 -6.46 18.91
CA PRO A 412 5.45 -5.25 18.57
C PRO A 412 5.86 -5.30 17.09
N MET A 413 5.73 -4.18 16.40
CA MET A 413 6.23 -4.03 15.03
C MET A 413 7.63 -3.44 15.07
N LYS A 414 8.63 -4.28 14.80
CA LYS A 414 10.04 -3.88 14.85
C LYS A 414 10.62 -3.75 13.46
N ASN A 415 11.34 -2.65 13.21
CA ASN A 415 12.09 -2.47 11.97
C ASN A 415 13.39 -3.31 11.98
N HIS A 416 14.16 -3.24 10.89
CA HIS A 416 15.46 -3.92 10.76
C HIS A 416 16.56 -3.46 11.74
N GLU A 417 16.39 -2.30 12.40
CA GLU A 417 17.28 -1.76 13.42
C GLU A 417 16.82 -2.12 14.84
N ASN A 418 15.76 -2.93 14.94
CA ASN A 418 15.11 -3.36 16.19
C ASN A 418 14.34 -2.24 16.92
N ASP A 419 14.07 -1.12 16.24
CA ASP A 419 13.22 -0.05 16.76
C ASP A 419 11.75 -0.39 16.59
N ILE A 420 10.94 -0.02 17.59
CA ILE A 420 9.50 -0.24 17.58
C ILE A 420 8.84 0.90 16.83
N ILE A 421 8.20 0.60 15.71
CA ILE A 421 7.51 1.61 14.89
C ILE A 421 6.00 1.61 15.15
N GLY A 422 5.49 0.59 15.83
CA GLY A 422 4.06 0.38 16.03
C GLY A 422 3.75 -0.89 16.80
N VAL A 423 2.46 -1.17 16.97
CA VAL A 423 1.94 -2.35 17.66
C VAL A 423 0.76 -2.90 16.87
N LEU A 424 0.73 -4.22 16.69
CA LEU A 424 -0.41 -4.94 16.13
C LEU A 424 -1.12 -5.67 17.25
N GLN A 425 -2.42 -5.43 17.40
CA GLN A 425 -3.27 -6.09 18.38
C GLN A 425 -4.37 -6.88 17.67
N LEU A 426 -4.60 -8.11 18.10
CA LEU A 426 -5.64 -9.01 17.60
C LEU A 426 -6.51 -9.49 18.76
N LEU A 427 -7.80 -9.61 18.53
CA LEU A 427 -8.81 -9.91 19.54
C LEU A 427 -9.67 -11.08 19.11
N ASN A 428 -9.98 -11.94 20.08
CA ASN A 428 -10.93 -13.05 19.96
C ASN A 428 -10.61 -13.96 18.77
N LYS A 429 -9.55 -14.76 18.88
CA LYS A 429 -9.31 -15.88 17.96
C LYS A 429 -10.52 -16.79 17.97
N GLN A 430 -10.98 -17.16 16.78
CA GLN A 430 -12.11 -18.08 16.61
C GLN A 430 -11.61 -19.44 16.13
N ASP A 431 -12.24 -20.50 16.60
CA ASP A 431 -12.15 -21.79 15.94
C ASP A 431 -13.04 -21.83 14.67
N ALA A 432 -13.02 -22.95 13.95
CA ALA A 432 -13.83 -23.14 12.76
C ALA A 432 -15.37 -23.17 13.03
N TYR A 433 -15.81 -23.11 14.29
CA TYR A 433 -17.21 -22.99 14.72
C TYR A 433 -17.57 -21.57 15.18
N GLY A 434 -16.63 -20.62 15.13
CA GLY A 434 -16.83 -19.27 15.64
C GLY A 434 -16.75 -19.17 17.16
N LYS A 435 -16.36 -20.25 17.86
CA LYS A 435 -16.12 -20.21 19.30
C LYS A 435 -14.80 -19.52 19.57
N ILE A 436 -14.78 -18.63 20.55
CA ILE A 436 -13.57 -17.92 20.94
C ILE A 436 -12.63 -18.86 21.69
N ILE A 437 -11.38 -18.93 21.24
CA ILE A 437 -10.28 -19.74 21.80
C ILE A 437 -9.04 -18.87 22.02
N GLN A 438 -8.06 -19.39 22.76
CA GLN A 438 -6.77 -18.71 22.97
C GLN A 438 -5.89 -18.78 21.71
N PHE A 439 -5.00 -17.79 21.55
CA PHE A 439 -3.94 -17.86 20.55
C PHE A 439 -2.86 -18.86 21.01
N ASN A 440 -2.42 -19.72 20.10
CA ASN A 440 -1.41 -20.75 20.34
C ASN A 440 -0.02 -20.27 19.86
N LYS A 441 1.00 -21.11 20.06
CA LYS A 441 2.39 -20.74 19.70
C LYS A 441 2.61 -20.52 18.20
N GLU A 442 1.88 -21.25 17.35
CA GLU A 442 1.95 -21.09 15.90
C GLU A 442 1.38 -19.74 15.47
N ASP A 443 0.30 -19.26 16.11
CA ASP A 443 -0.23 -17.91 15.87
C ASP A 443 0.79 -16.83 16.25
N GLU A 444 1.47 -16.98 17.40
CA GLU A 444 2.50 -16.03 17.82
C GLU A 444 3.60 -15.91 16.77
N ASP A 445 4.15 -17.04 16.32
CA ASP A 445 5.26 -17.08 15.38
C ASP A 445 4.86 -16.54 13.99
N LEU A 446 3.66 -16.89 13.52
CA LEU A 446 3.11 -16.39 12.24
C LEU A 446 2.87 -14.88 12.27
N ILE A 447 2.22 -14.39 13.32
CA ILE A 447 1.88 -12.96 13.43
C ILE A 447 3.11 -12.11 13.74
N GLU A 448 4.10 -12.60 14.50
CA GLU A 448 5.39 -11.92 14.70
C GLU A 448 6.18 -11.81 13.38
N SER A 449 6.21 -12.88 12.58
CA SER A 449 6.82 -12.88 11.25
C SER A 449 6.14 -11.89 10.31
N MET A 450 4.80 -11.91 10.25
CA MET A 450 4.03 -10.96 9.46
C MET A 450 4.24 -9.52 9.92
N SER A 451 4.21 -9.26 11.24
CA SER A 451 4.42 -7.93 11.82
C SER A 451 5.79 -7.36 11.47
N SER A 452 6.82 -8.21 11.40
CA SER A 452 8.17 -7.82 10.98
C SER A 452 8.22 -7.44 9.50
N GLN A 453 7.59 -8.22 8.60
CA GLN A 453 7.52 -7.89 7.17
C GLN A 453 6.72 -6.59 6.92
N ALA A 454 5.63 -6.44 7.65
CA ALA A 454 4.84 -5.21 7.66
C ALA A 454 5.71 -4.04 8.11
N ALA A 455 6.42 -4.16 9.22
CA ALA A 455 7.27 -3.09 9.75
C ALA A 455 8.33 -2.60 8.76
N VAL A 456 8.98 -3.53 8.04
CA VAL A 456 9.94 -3.19 6.97
C VAL A 456 9.26 -2.44 5.83
N SER A 457 8.08 -2.89 5.39
CA SER A 457 7.32 -2.26 4.30
C SER A 457 6.89 -0.84 4.67
N ILE A 458 6.41 -0.65 5.91
CA ILE A 458 6.04 0.66 6.46
C ILE A 458 7.25 1.60 6.49
N THR A 459 8.38 1.11 7.01
CA THR A 459 9.62 1.89 7.13
C THR A 459 10.10 2.34 5.75
N ASN A 460 10.10 1.44 4.77
CA ASN A 460 10.46 1.77 3.38
C ASN A 460 9.54 2.83 2.78
N THR A 461 8.22 2.72 2.95
CA THR A 461 7.27 3.72 2.44
C THR A 461 7.48 5.09 3.09
N ARG A 462 7.74 5.14 4.41
CA ARG A 462 8.08 6.39 5.12
C ARG A 462 9.41 6.98 4.64
N LEU A 463 10.45 6.16 4.46
CA LEU A 463 11.75 6.59 3.95
C LEU A 463 11.64 7.19 2.55
N ILE A 464 10.91 6.53 1.64
CA ILE A 464 10.70 7.03 0.26
C ILE A 464 9.96 8.37 0.28
N LYS A 465 8.84 8.47 1.02
CA LYS A 465 8.09 9.73 1.15
C LYS A 465 8.94 10.84 1.77
N GLY A 466 9.75 10.52 2.78
CA GLY A 466 10.69 11.45 3.42
C GLY A 466 11.76 11.96 2.45
N LEU A 467 12.38 11.07 1.67
CA LEU A 467 13.37 11.44 0.66
C LEU A 467 12.76 12.31 -0.44
N GLU A 468 11.54 11.99 -0.89
CA GLU A 468 10.83 12.81 -1.88
C GLU A 468 10.50 14.20 -1.35
N LYS A 469 10.06 14.30 -0.10
CA LYS A 469 9.79 15.59 0.55
C LYS A 469 11.08 16.41 0.68
N LEU A 470 12.16 15.79 1.16
CA LEU A 470 13.47 16.45 1.27
C LEU A 470 13.95 16.99 -0.09
N LEU A 471 13.82 16.19 -1.15
CA LEU A 471 14.19 16.60 -2.50
C LEU A 471 13.35 17.82 -2.96
N LEU A 472 12.04 17.79 -2.76
CA LEU A 472 11.15 18.89 -3.11
C LEU A 472 11.47 20.17 -2.31
N ASP A 473 11.66 20.04 -1.00
CA ASP A 473 11.96 21.18 -0.12
C ASP A 473 13.33 21.79 -0.47
N PHE A 474 14.31 20.95 -0.83
CA PHE A 474 15.61 21.42 -1.33
C PHE A 474 15.51 22.15 -2.67
N ILE A 475 14.71 21.62 -3.61
CA ILE A 475 14.45 22.24 -4.92
C ILE A 475 13.81 23.62 -4.73
N LYS A 476 12.74 23.69 -3.93
CA LYS A 476 12.04 24.95 -3.64
C LYS A 476 12.97 25.97 -2.98
N SER A 477 13.72 25.55 -1.96
CA SER A 477 14.68 26.44 -1.29
C SER A 477 15.77 26.96 -2.24
N THR A 478 16.23 26.15 -3.20
CA THR A 478 17.23 26.58 -4.19
C THR A 478 16.62 27.54 -5.21
N ALA A 479 15.39 27.28 -5.65
CA ALA A 479 14.65 28.15 -6.54
C ALA A 479 14.38 29.52 -5.89
N ASP A 480 13.93 29.53 -4.64
CA ASP A 480 13.70 30.76 -3.86
C ASP A 480 15.00 31.59 -3.74
N ALA A 481 16.14 30.94 -3.44
CA ALA A 481 17.44 31.61 -3.36
C ALA A 481 17.89 32.23 -4.70
N ILE A 482 17.54 31.62 -5.84
CA ILE A 482 17.81 32.19 -7.17
C ILE A 482 16.88 33.37 -7.45
N SER A 483 15.62 33.25 -7.07
CA SER A 483 14.63 34.33 -7.17
C SER A 483 15.02 35.57 -6.36
N GLU A 484 15.71 35.41 -5.22
CA GLU A 484 16.23 36.54 -4.42
C GLU A 484 17.39 37.30 -5.08
N LYS A 485 18.11 36.67 -6.02
CA LYS A 485 19.29 37.27 -6.68
C LYS A 485 18.93 38.44 -7.62
N SER A 486 17.68 38.51 -8.06
CA SER A 486 17.17 39.63 -8.86
C SER A 486 16.01 40.28 -8.12
N LYS A 487 16.04 41.61 -7.99
CA LYS A 487 14.98 42.39 -7.32
C LYS A 487 13.61 42.25 -7.98
N TYR A 488 13.55 41.66 -9.17
CA TYR A 488 12.39 41.64 -10.06
C TYR A 488 11.86 40.22 -10.34
N THR A 489 12.39 39.18 -9.69
CA THR A 489 11.99 37.77 -9.86
C THR A 489 11.37 37.13 -8.61
N GLY A 490 11.02 37.95 -7.60
CA GLY A 490 10.45 37.48 -6.34
C GLY A 490 9.15 36.69 -6.57
N GLY A 491 9.21 35.38 -6.37
CA GLY A 491 8.08 34.48 -6.54
C GLY A 491 7.65 34.19 -7.98
N HIS A 492 8.41 34.63 -9.00
CA HIS A 492 8.15 34.31 -10.42
C HIS A 492 8.07 32.79 -10.62
N ILE A 493 9.10 32.07 -10.15
CA ILE A 493 9.18 30.61 -10.28
C ILE A 493 7.96 29.93 -9.64
N ASN A 494 7.53 30.41 -8.47
CA ASN A 494 6.39 29.87 -7.72
C ASN A 494 5.08 30.05 -8.50
N ARG A 495 4.90 31.23 -9.13
CA ARG A 495 3.73 31.54 -9.95
C ARG A 495 3.72 30.75 -11.26
N VAL A 496 4.87 30.56 -11.90
CA VAL A 496 4.99 29.70 -13.09
C VAL A 496 4.62 28.25 -12.75
N ALA A 497 5.11 27.71 -11.64
CA ALA A 497 4.76 26.38 -11.17
C ALA A 497 3.26 26.24 -10.86
N GLU A 498 2.65 27.27 -10.25
CA GLU A 498 1.21 27.32 -10.00
C GLU A 498 0.42 27.28 -11.32
N ILE A 499 0.75 28.14 -12.29
CA ILE A 499 0.07 28.19 -13.60
C ILE A 499 0.23 26.85 -14.34
N ALA A 500 1.44 26.28 -14.38
CA ALA A 500 1.71 25.00 -15.03
C ALA A 500 0.87 23.87 -14.40
N SER A 501 0.79 23.81 -13.06
CA SER A 501 -0.05 22.86 -12.33
C SER A 501 -1.54 23.08 -12.61
N LEU A 502 -2.02 24.33 -12.68
CA LEU A 502 -3.41 24.64 -13.01
C LEU A 502 -3.77 24.13 -14.42
N ILE A 503 -2.91 24.38 -15.41
CA ILE A 503 -3.12 23.90 -16.78
C ILE A 503 -3.14 22.36 -16.81
N ALA A 504 -2.15 21.70 -16.20
CA ALA A 504 -2.04 20.25 -16.21
C ALA A 504 -3.23 19.55 -15.50
N ARG A 505 -3.70 20.11 -14.38
CA ARG A 505 -4.89 19.60 -13.68
C ARG A 505 -6.17 19.79 -14.49
N GLU A 506 -6.31 20.92 -15.19
CA GLU A 506 -7.48 21.15 -16.04
C GLU A 506 -7.49 20.20 -17.24
N VAL A 507 -6.33 19.88 -17.81
CA VAL A 507 -6.20 18.82 -18.83
C VAL A 507 -6.77 17.49 -18.31
N ASN A 508 -6.43 17.05 -17.08
CA ASN A 508 -6.97 15.83 -16.48
C ASN A 508 -8.49 15.88 -16.23
N ASN A 509 -9.02 17.07 -15.91
CA ASN A 509 -10.44 17.26 -15.63
C ASN A 509 -11.28 17.33 -16.91
N SER A 510 -10.68 17.70 -18.05
CA SER A 510 -11.36 17.87 -19.32
C SER A 510 -11.96 16.55 -19.81
N LYS A 511 -13.29 16.49 -19.95
CA LYS A 511 -14.01 15.33 -20.51
C LYS A 511 -14.39 15.50 -21.98
N GLU A 512 -14.20 16.69 -22.52
CA GLU A 512 -14.51 17.07 -23.90
C GLU A 512 -13.34 17.87 -24.51
N GLY A 513 -13.36 18.12 -25.83
CA GLY A 513 -12.32 18.88 -26.51
C GLY A 513 -11.05 18.08 -26.85
N ILE A 514 -9.97 18.79 -27.20
CA ILE A 514 -8.73 18.21 -27.76
C ILE A 514 -7.93 17.36 -26.76
N TYR A 515 -8.09 17.63 -25.45
CA TYR A 515 -7.37 16.92 -24.39
C TYR A 515 -8.21 15.88 -23.64
N LYS A 516 -9.43 15.56 -24.11
CA LYS A 516 -10.33 14.59 -23.45
C LYS A 516 -9.72 13.20 -23.21
N ASP A 517 -8.80 12.80 -24.10
CA ASP A 517 -8.16 11.48 -24.08
C ASP A 517 -6.76 11.53 -23.42
N LYS A 518 -6.35 12.69 -22.88
CA LYS A 518 -5.06 12.89 -22.20
C LYS A 518 -5.29 13.01 -20.71
N THR A 519 -4.66 12.10 -19.97
CA THR A 519 -4.58 12.14 -18.51
C THR A 519 -3.13 12.02 -18.09
N PHE A 520 -2.65 12.95 -17.28
CA PHE A 520 -1.40 12.88 -16.56
C PHE A 520 -1.56 12.03 -15.30
N THR A 521 -0.62 11.12 -15.10
CA THR A 521 -0.41 10.43 -13.83
C THR A 521 0.10 11.38 -12.74
N ASP A 522 -0.01 11.00 -11.47
CA ASP A 522 0.54 11.79 -10.36
C ASP A 522 2.05 12.04 -10.50
N ASP A 523 2.78 11.05 -11.03
CA ASP A 523 4.21 11.16 -11.30
C ASP A 523 4.50 12.18 -12.43
N GLU A 524 3.70 12.22 -13.49
CA GLU A 524 3.80 13.24 -14.56
C GLU A 524 3.43 14.64 -14.06
N LEU A 525 2.38 14.77 -13.24
CA LEU A 525 2.03 16.06 -12.62
C LEU A 525 3.16 16.59 -11.72
N LYS A 526 3.76 15.70 -10.91
CA LYS A 526 4.91 16.02 -10.06
C LYS A 526 6.13 16.39 -10.90
N GLN A 527 6.32 15.75 -12.05
CA GLN A 527 7.39 16.07 -12.99
C GLN A 527 7.22 17.46 -13.62
N ILE A 528 6.00 17.86 -14.00
CA ILE A 528 5.68 19.21 -14.49
C ILE A 528 5.96 20.25 -13.40
N ASP A 529 5.48 20.01 -12.17
CA ASP A 529 5.69 20.90 -11.03
C ASP A 529 7.19 21.11 -10.75
N ILE A 530 7.96 20.03 -10.61
CA ILE A 530 9.41 20.11 -10.37
C ILE A 530 10.14 20.80 -11.52
N ALA A 531 9.77 20.51 -12.78
CA ALA A 531 10.37 21.17 -13.93
C ALA A 531 10.10 22.67 -13.93
N ALA A 532 8.88 23.09 -13.56
CA ALA A 532 8.53 24.50 -13.43
C ALA A 532 9.31 25.19 -12.30
N TRP A 533 9.52 24.52 -11.16
CA TRP A 533 10.37 25.03 -10.09
C TRP A 533 11.84 25.20 -10.50
N MET A 534 12.32 24.40 -11.45
CA MET A 534 13.75 24.33 -11.82
C MET A 534 14.09 24.93 -13.18
N HIS A 535 13.11 25.40 -13.97
CA HIS A 535 13.31 25.86 -15.36
C HIS A 535 14.39 26.95 -15.46
N ASP A 536 14.44 27.80 -14.44
CA ASP A 536 15.30 28.98 -14.35
C ASP A 536 16.59 28.78 -13.53
N ILE A 537 16.88 27.56 -13.08
CA ILE A 537 18.05 27.28 -12.20
C ILE A 537 19.38 27.79 -12.79
N GLY A 538 19.51 27.82 -14.13
CA GLY A 538 20.69 28.29 -14.82
C GLY A 538 20.99 29.79 -14.65
N LYS A 539 19.99 30.61 -14.26
CA LYS A 539 20.18 32.04 -13.96
C LYS A 539 21.16 32.29 -12.80
N ILE A 540 21.48 31.26 -12.00
CA ILE A 540 22.54 31.31 -10.99
C ILE A 540 23.89 31.75 -11.57
N THR A 541 24.18 31.40 -12.83
CA THR A 541 25.43 31.75 -13.53
C THR A 541 25.38 33.11 -14.24
N THR A 542 24.19 33.68 -14.43
CA THR A 542 24.02 34.94 -15.14
C THR A 542 24.42 36.12 -14.24
N PRO A 543 25.24 37.08 -14.72
CA PRO A 543 25.61 38.25 -13.93
C PRO A 543 24.39 39.14 -13.61
N GLU A 544 24.28 39.61 -12.36
CA GLU A 544 23.15 40.42 -11.87
C GLU A 544 22.93 41.67 -12.73
N TYR A 545 24.01 42.40 -13.06
CA TYR A 545 23.93 43.60 -13.89
C TYR A 545 23.47 43.38 -15.33
N VAL A 546 23.38 42.14 -15.79
CA VAL A 546 22.82 41.78 -17.10
C VAL A 546 21.34 41.42 -16.95
N VAL A 547 20.97 40.69 -15.89
CA VAL A 547 19.58 40.30 -15.61
C VAL A 547 18.73 41.51 -15.26
N ASP A 548 19.26 42.41 -14.43
CA ASP A 548 18.55 43.55 -13.85
C ASP A 548 18.76 44.86 -14.62
N LYS A 549 19.37 44.79 -15.82
CA LYS A 549 19.80 45.96 -16.60
C LYS A 549 18.63 46.87 -16.99
N ALA A 550 18.51 47.98 -16.27
CA ALA A 550 17.45 48.97 -16.37
C ALA A 550 17.62 49.97 -17.52
N THR A 551 18.87 50.36 -17.78
CA THR A 551 19.22 51.33 -18.80
C THR A 551 20.28 50.79 -19.73
N LYS A 552 20.39 51.36 -20.93
CA LYS A 552 21.32 50.84 -21.95
C LYS A 552 22.79 50.93 -21.52
N LEU A 553 23.16 51.97 -20.79
CA LEU A 553 24.52 52.21 -20.32
C LEU A 553 24.88 51.50 -19.02
N GLU A 554 23.90 50.87 -18.37
CA GLU A 554 24.10 50.15 -17.12
C GLU A 554 24.98 48.92 -17.28
N THR A 555 25.89 48.80 -16.34
CA THR A 555 26.77 47.66 -16.13
C THR A 555 26.71 47.38 -14.63
N ILE A 556 27.84 47.20 -13.93
CA ILE A 556 27.86 47.16 -12.46
C ILE A 556 27.19 48.41 -11.84
N TYR A 557 27.21 49.55 -12.56
CA TYR A 557 26.41 50.74 -12.27
C TYR A 557 25.99 51.44 -13.58
N ASP A 558 25.02 52.35 -13.51
CA ASP A 558 24.61 53.20 -14.65
C ASP A 558 25.66 54.28 -14.96
N ARG A 559 26.28 54.16 -16.13
CA ARG A 559 27.32 55.08 -16.60
C ARG A 559 26.78 56.38 -17.18
N ILE A 560 25.47 56.63 -17.15
CA ILE A 560 24.88 57.91 -17.59
C ILE A 560 25.51 59.11 -16.86
N HIS A 561 25.84 58.95 -15.57
CA HIS A 561 26.49 60.01 -14.79
C HIS A 561 27.89 60.34 -15.30
N THR A 562 28.63 59.33 -15.77
CA THR A 562 29.92 59.52 -16.43
C THR A 562 29.77 60.29 -17.74
N VAL A 563 28.73 59.99 -18.52
CA VAL A 563 28.43 60.72 -19.75
C VAL A 563 28.01 62.16 -19.45
N ILE A 564 27.14 62.38 -18.46
CA ILE A 564 26.76 63.73 -17.99
C ILE A 564 28.01 64.53 -17.61
N ALA A 565 28.96 63.92 -16.87
CA ALA A 565 30.21 64.59 -16.51
C ALA A 565 31.04 65.01 -17.74
N LYS A 566 31.08 64.21 -18.81
CA LYS A 566 31.75 64.59 -20.07
C LYS A 566 31.07 65.79 -20.75
N PHE A 567 29.73 65.85 -20.74
CA PHE A 567 28.97 67.00 -21.23
C PHE A 567 29.23 68.26 -20.39
N GLU A 568 29.36 68.12 -19.07
CA GLU A 568 29.71 69.25 -18.18
C GLU A 568 31.15 69.75 -18.38
N ILE A 569 32.08 68.87 -18.78
CA ILE A 569 33.43 69.29 -19.22
C ILE A 569 33.32 70.07 -20.54
N LEU A 570 32.53 69.58 -21.50
CA LEU A 570 32.34 70.26 -22.78
C LEU A 570 31.74 71.67 -22.61
N LYS A 571 30.76 71.83 -21.72
CA LYS A 571 30.21 73.16 -21.36
C LYS A 571 31.29 74.07 -20.77
N ARG A 572 32.10 73.56 -19.83
CA ARG A 572 33.23 74.31 -19.25
C ARG A 572 34.28 74.70 -20.29
N ASP A 573 34.59 73.84 -21.25
CA ASP A 573 35.51 74.16 -22.35
C ASP A 573 34.96 75.31 -23.22
N LYS A 574 33.65 75.30 -23.52
CA LYS A 574 32.99 76.39 -24.24
C LYS A 574 32.99 77.69 -23.44
N GLU A 575 32.75 77.63 -22.13
CA GLU A 575 32.83 78.79 -21.24
C GLU A 575 34.24 79.37 -21.21
N ILE A 576 35.28 78.54 -21.10
CA ILE A 576 36.68 78.97 -21.13
C ILE A 576 37.03 79.63 -22.47
N ILE A 577 36.56 79.08 -23.60
CA ILE A 577 36.76 79.66 -24.93
C ILE A 577 36.09 81.04 -25.01
N TYR A 578 34.84 81.15 -24.56
CA TYR A 578 34.07 82.40 -24.51
C TYR A 578 34.79 83.45 -23.65
N LEU A 579 35.16 83.11 -22.41
CA LEU A 579 35.84 84.02 -21.49
C LEU A 579 37.19 84.49 -22.04
N LYS A 580 37.99 83.59 -22.64
CA LYS A 580 39.25 83.94 -23.31
C LYS A 580 39.03 84.88 -24.50
N ALA A 581 37.97 84.66 -25.29
CA ALA A 581 37.62 85.55 -26.38
C ALA A 581 37.20 86.93 -25.86
N CYS A 582 36.38 86.99 -24.80
CA CYS A 582 35.97 88.24 -24.16
C CYS A 582 37.15 89.03 -23.56
N LEU A 583 38.18 88.37 -23.03
CA LEU A 583 39.39 89.03 -22.53
C LEU A 583 40.19 89.73 -23.64
N ASN A 584 40.16 89.18 -24.86
CA ASN A 584 40.88 89.72 -26.02
C ASN A 584 40.08 90.80 -26.78
N THR A 585 38.80 90.97 -26.47
CA THR A 585 37.90 91.93 -27.13
C THR A 585 37.66 93.15 -26.24
N LYS A 586 37.83 94.37 -26.80
CA LYS A 586 37.61 95.63 -26.06
C LYS A 586 36.22 96.25 -26.28
N ASN A 587 35.51 95.84 -27.33
CA ASN A 587 34.20 96.38 -27.72
C ASN A 587 33.04 95.61 -27.04
N GLU A 588 32.12 96.32 -26.37
CA GLU A 588 30.94 95.70 -25.75
C GLU A 588 29.98 95.06 -26.74
N TYR A 589 29.82 95.65 -27.94
CA TYR A 589 28.94 95.08 -28.97
C TYR A 589 29.42 93.69 -29.41
N GLU A 590 30.74 93.52 -29.58
CA GLU A 590 31.34 92.24 -29.95
C GLU A 590 31.27 91.23 -28.79
N LYS A 591 31.38 91.68 -27.53
CA LYS A 591 31.17 90.82 -26.36
C LYS A 591 29.74 90.29 -26.26
N ASN A 592 28.74 91.12 -26.58
CA ASN A 592 27.34 90.68 -26.62
C ASN A 592 27.12 89.64 -27.72
N LYS A 593 27.72 89.82 -28.90
CA LYS A 593 27.64 88.82 -29.98
C LYS A 593 28.34 87.50 -29.62
N LEU A 594 29.47 87.55 -28.92
CA LEU A 594 30.14 86.35 -28.38
C LEU A 594 29.27 85.65 -27.33
N LYS A 595 28.50 86.40 -26.54
CA LYS A 595 27.57 85.85 -25.56
C LYS A 595 26.40 85.13 -26.23
N GLU A 596 25.80 85.72 -27.27
CA GLU A 596 24.75 85.05 -28.06
C GLU A 596 25.24 83.72 -28.65
N ILE A 597 26.45 83.69 -29.22
CA ILE A 597 27.05 82.46 -29.75
C ILE A 597 27.28 81.43 -28.65
N TYR A 598 27.80 81.85 -27.50
CA TYR A 598 28.01 80.97 -26.35
C TYR A 598 26.68 80.38 -25.83
N ASP A 599 25.66 81.23 -25.63
CA ASP A 599 24.35 80.81 -25.15
C ASP A 599 23.70 79.81 -26.14
N ASP A 600 23.83 80.03 -27.45
CA ASP A 600 23.38 79.09 -28.50
C ASP A 600 24.13 77.75 -28.45
N GLU A 601 25.45 77.77 -28.23
CA GLU A 601 26.25 76.55 -28.10
C GLU A 601 25.89 75.75 -26.83
N ILE A 602 25.65 76.43 -25.70
CA ILE A 602 25.21 75.78 -24.46
C ILE A 602 23.83 75.17 -24.62
N LEU A 603 22.87 75.90 -25.19
CA LEU A 603 21.52 75.37 -25.48
C LEU A 603 21.56 74.14 -26.39
N LYS A 604 22.49 74.11 -27.35
CA LYS A 604 22.71 72.94 -28.21
C LYS A 604 23.24 71.74 -27.40
N ILE A 605 24.25 71.95 -26.55
CA ILE A 605 24.83 70.91 -25.70
C ILE A 605 23.79 70.35 -24.72
N GLU A 606 22.91 71.19 -24.17
CA GLU A 606 21.82 70.75 -23.28
C GLU A 606 20.78 69.90 -24.01
N LYS A 607 20.37 70.31 -25.22
CA LYS A 607 19.47 69.50 -26.06
C LYS A 607 20.11 68.15 -26.43
N ASP A 608 21.38 68.16 -26.79
CA ASP A 608 22.13 66.94 -27.12
C ASP A 608 22.23 66.00 -25.90
N LEU A 609 22.43 66.53 -24.69
CA LEU A 609 22.43 65.74 -23.45
C LEU A 609 21.07 65.11 -23.15
N GLU A 610 19.97 65.83 -23.36
CA GLU A 610 18.62 65.28 -23.16
C GLU A 610 18.30 64.14 -24.13
N ILE A 611 18.79 64.22 -25.37
CA ILE A 611 18.69 63.10 -26.33
C ILE A 611 19.45 61.88 -25.81
N VAL A 612 20.65 62.06 -25.24
CA VAL A 612 21.44 60.95 -24.65
C VAL A 612 20.72 60.34 -23.45
N LYS A 613 20.22 61.16 -22.51
CA LYS A 613 19.47 60.68 -21.33
C LYS A 613 18.22 59.91 -21.74
N ARG A 614 17.46 60.40 -22.71
CA ARG A 614 16.29 59.70 -23.27
C ARG A 614 16.70 58.40 -23.93
N SER A 615 17.77 58.42 -24.74
CA SER A 615 18.28 57.24 -25.44
C SER A 615 18.77 56.16 -24.47
N ASN A 616 19.25 56.53 -23.28
CA ASN A 616 19.67 55.57 -22.24
C ASN A 616 18.51 54.77 -21.66
N LYS A 617 17.29 55.31 -21.66
CA LYS A 617 16.11 54.56 -21.21
C LYS A 617 15.77 53.47 -22.23
N GLY A 618 15.50 52.26 -21.76
CA GLY A 618 14.99 51.19 -22.61
C GLY A 618 13.62 51.56 -23.18
N SER A 619 13.43 51.40 -24.49
CA SER A 619 12.14 51.57 -25.16
C SER A 619 11.86 50.44 -26.14
N GLU A 620 10.59 50.25 -26.52
CA GLU A 620 10.20 49.25 -27.53
C GLU A 620 10.73 49.58 -28.93
N PHE A 621 11.00 50.86 -29.19
CA PHE A 621 11.60 51.34 -30.43
C PHE A 621 12.41 52.62 -30.19
N MET A 622 13.61 52.68 -30.76
CA MET A 622 14.42 53.90 -30.86
C MET A 622 14.20 54.57 -32.23
N PRO A 623 13.79 55.85 -32.29
CA PRO A 623 13.66 56.56 -33.55
C PRO A 623 14.99 56.62 -34.31
N ASP A 624 14.98 56.38 -35.63
CA ASP A 624 16.20 56.41 -36.45
C ASP A 624 16.91 57.79 -36.38
N VAL A 625 16.16 58.87 -36.19
CA VAL A 625 16.66 60.24 -36.01
C VAL A 625 17.57 60.36 -34.78
N ASP A 626 17.20 59.73 -33.67
CA ASP A 626 18.01 59.73 -32.45
C ASP A 626 19.29 58.89 -32.65
N SER A 627 19.23 57.81 -33.42
CA SER A 627 20.39 56.93 -33.69
C SER A 627 21.47 57.63 -34.53
N VAL A 628 21.07 58.42 -35.52
CA VAL A 628 21.99 59.24 -36.32
C VAL A 628 22.62 60.31 -35.45
N LYS A 629 21.81 60.97 -34.60
CA LYS A 629 22.29 62.03 -33.73
C LYS A 629 23.31 61.54 -32.69
N ILE A 630 23.06 60.37 -32.08
CA ILE A 630 24.01 59.76 -31.13
C ILE A 630 25.36 59.41 -31.79
N LYS A 631 25.35 58.95 -33.04
CA LYS A 631 26.59 58.70 -33.82
C LYS A 631 27.36 60.00 -34.12
N GLU A 632 26.67 61.08 -34.45
CA GLU A 632 27.30 62.39 -34.61
C GLU A 632 27.96 62.86 -33.31
N LEU A 633 27.23 62.75 -32.19
CA LEU A 633 27.70 63.17 -30.87
C LEU A 633 28.91 62.37 -30.40
N ALA A 634 28.96 61.07 -30.71
CA ALA A 634 30.08 60.23 -30.34
C ALA A 634 31.42 60.77 -30.87
N ASN A 635 31.45 61.29 -32.10
CA ASN A 635 32.68 61.78 -32.73
C ASN A 635 33.11 63.18 -32.27
N HIS A 636 32.37 63.83 -31.36
CA HIS A 636 32.76 65.15 -30.88
C HIS A 636 34.06 65.04 -30.05
N PRO A 637 35.14 65.76 -30.42
CA PRO A 637 36.40 65.67 -29.69
C PRO A 637 36.25 66.29 -28.30
N LEU A 638 36.87 65.65 -27.32
CA LEU A 638 36.99 66.10 -25.94
C LEU A 638 38.43 65.85 -25.48
N THR A 639 38.96 66.67 -24.57
CA THR A 639 40.29 66.42 -23.99
C THR A 639 40.13 66.18 -22.49
N ILE A 640 40.52 64.99 -22.03
CA ILE A 640 40.54 64.65 -20.60
C ILE A 640 41.95 64.19 -20.28
N ASP A 641 42.57 64.77 -19.24
CA ASP A 641 43.95 64.49 -18.85
C ASP A 641 44.97 64.65 -20.01
N ASN A 642 44.79 65.71 -20.82
CA ASN A 642 45.58 65.97 -22.04
C ASN A 642 45.50 64.89 -23.14
N ILE A 643 44.62 63.90 -22.99
CA ILE A 643 44.36 62.88 -24.00
C ILE A 643 43.13 63.29 -24.80
N LYS A 644 43.28 63.38 -26.12
CA LYS A 644 42.15 63.56 -27.05
C LYS A 644 41.32 62.29 -27.05
N THR A 645 40.06 62.42 -26.70
CA THR A 645 39.07 61.35 -26.67
C THR A 645 37.77 61.81 -27.33
N SER A 646 36.85 60.87 -27.50
CA SER A 646 35.52 61.09 -28.05
C SER A 646 34.53 61.38 -26.92
N LEU A 647 33.52 62.21 -27.17
CA LEU A 647 32.49 62.54 -26.18
C LEU A 647 31.74 61.30 -25.70
N LEU A 648 31.52 60.33 -26.59
CA LEU A 648 31.06 58.98 -26.25
C LEU A 648 32.12 57.97 -26.72
N THR A 649 32.43 57.00 -25.85
CA THR A 649 33.26 55.84 -26.19
C THR A 649 32.53 54.92 -27.16
N GLU A 650 33.27 54.07 -27.88
CA GLU A 650 32.68 53.07 -28.78
C GLU A 650 31.66 52.16 -28.06
N ASN A 651 31.96 51.80 -26.81
CA ASN A 651 31.08 50.97 -25.99
C ASN A 651 29.81 51.73 -25.52
N GLU A 652 29.90 53.00 -25.15
CA GLU A 652 28.73 53.83 -24.83
C GLU A 652 27.85 54.04 -26.07
N LEU A 653 28.47 54.29 -27.23
CA LEU A 653 27.78 54.41 -28.52
C LEU A 653 27.05 53.11 -28.89
N TYR A 654 27.72 51.96 -28.75
CA TYR A 654 27.12 50.64 -29.04
C TYR A 654 25.87 50.40 -28.20
N ASN A 655 25.94 50.67 -26.90
CA ASN A 655 24.81 50.51 -25.99
C ASN A 655 23.68 51.52 -26.25
N LEU A 656 23.99 52.81 -26.42
CA LEU A 656 22.95 53.82 -26.70
C LEU A 656 22.24 53.60 -28.05
N SER A 657 22.89 52.90 -28.98
CA SER A 657 22.34 52.55 -30.29
C SER A 657 21.43 51.31 -30.29
N ILE A 658 21.18 50.67 -29.14
CA ILE A 658 20.26 49.54 -29.05
C ILE A 658 18.86 49.99 -29.45
N LYS A 659 18.28 49.33 -30.47
CA LYS A 659 17.00 49.70 -31.07
C LYS A 659 15.77 49.30 -30.25
N LYS A 660 15.85 48.19 -29.50
CA LYS A 660 14.74 47.63 -28.73
C LYS A 660 15.26 47.07 -27.40
N GLY A 661 14.70 47.55 -26.29
CA GLY A 661 15.10 47.16 -24.93
C GLY A 661 16.43 47.78 -24.49
N THR A 662 17.07 47.16 -23.50
CA THR A 662 18.30 47.63 -22.83
C THR A 662 19.53 46.78 -23.11
N LEU A 663 19.34 45.56 -23.61
CA LEU A 663 20.38 44.55 -23.78
C LEU A 663 20.99 44.59 -25.19
N ASN A 664 22.31 44.52 -25.26
CA ASN A 664 23.03 44.26 -26.51
C ASN A 664 23.00 42.77 -26.90
N ILE A 665 23.64 42.41 -28.02
CA ILE A 665 23.60 41.05 -28.56
C ILE A 665 24.29 40.05 -27.60
N GLU A 666 25.45 40.42 -27.08
CA GLU A 666 26.26 39.60 -26.18
C GLU A 666 25.58 39.39 -24.81
N GLU A 667 24.99 40.45 -24.28
CA GLU A 667 24.17 40.40 -23.05
C GLU A 667 22.94 39.52 -23.24
N ARG A 668 22.24 39.64 -24.37
CA ARG A 668 21.11 38.77 -24.70
C ARG A 668 21.52 37.30 -24.84
N GLN A 669 22.67 37.02 -25.45
CA GLN A 669 23.22 35.66 -25.49
C GLN A 669 23.54 35.14 -24.08
N THR A 670 24.09 35.99 -23.22
CA THR A 670 24.38 35.65 -21.82
C THR A 670 23.11 35.31 -21.06
N ILE A 671 22.01 36.05 -21.25
CA ILE A 671 20.70 35.71 -20.67
C ILE A 671 20.21 34.40 -21.27
N ASN A 672 20.13 34.25 -22.59
CA ASN A 672 19.58 33.06 -23.24
C ASN A 672 20.34 31.77 -22.87
N ASN A 673 21.63 31.89 -22.50
CA ASN A 673 22.43 30.76 -22.05
C ASN A 673 21.90 30.13 -20.74
N HIS A 674 21.06 30.81 -19.95
CA HIS A 674 20.49 30.24 -18.73
C HIS A 674 19.76 28.92 -18.99
N VAL A 675 19.03 28.79 -20.11
CA VAL A 675 18.30 27.56 -20.48
C VAL A 675 19.25 26.40 -20.70
N ILE A 676 20.37 26.67 -21.39
CA ILE A 676 21.41 25.68 -21.67
C ILE A 676 22.06 25.23 -20.35
N VAL A 677 22.33 26.19 -19.46
CA VAL A 677 22.89 25.90 -18.14
C VAL A 677 21.89 25.14 -17.28
N SER A 678 20.59 25.52 -17.28
CA SER A 678 19.52 24.81 -16.58
C SER A 678 19.49 23.34 -16.99
N TYR A 679 19.42 23.07 -18.29
CA TYR A 679 19.46 21.70 -18.80
C TYR A 679 20.72 20.95 -18.36
N LYS A 680 21.92 21.54 -18.56
CA LYS A 680 23.19 20.88 -18.18
C LYS A 680 23.36 20.64 -16.68
N MET A 681 22.78 21.49 -15.83
CA MET A 681 22.80 21.30 -14.39
C MET A 681 21.84 20.17 -13.99
N LEU A 682 20.64 20.16 -14.55
CA LEU A 682 19.61 19.16 -14.25
C LEU A 682 19.96 17.79 -14.82
N ASP A 683 20.54 17.71 -16.01
CA ASP A 683 20.94 16.46 -16.67
C ASP A 683 22.06 15.72 -15.90
N LYS A 684 22.82 16.44 -15.07
CA LYS A 684 23.81 15.84 -14.15
C LYS A 684 23.18 15.24 -12.90
N LEU A 685 21.94 15.58 -12.57
CA LEU A 685 21.26 15.05 -11.40
C LEU A 685 20.66 13.67 -11.71
N THR A 686 20.86 12.72 -10.80
CA THR A 686 20.29 11.38 -10.93
C THR A 686 18.84 11.38 -10.46
N PHE A 687 17.93 11.81 -11.34
CA PHE A 687 16.50 11.73 -11.07
C PHE A 687 16.01 10.27 -11.04
N PRO A 688 15.08 9.91 -10.13
CA PRO A 688 14.34 8.66 -10.22
C PRO A 688 13.66 8.52 -11.59
N LYS A 689 13.45 7.29 -12.10
CA LYS A 689 12.83 7.05 -13.42
C LYS A 689 11.54 7.84 -13.65
N LYS A 690 10.70 7.96 -12.62
CA LYS A 690 9.45 8.74 -12.66
C LYS A 690 9.64 10.25 -12.85
N LEU A 691 10.82 10.80 -12.54
CA LEU A 691 11.18 12.21 -12.72
C LEU A 691 12.22 12.41 -13.84
N ALA A 692 12.47 11.40 -14.68
CA ALA A 692 13.56 11.44 -15.66
C ALA A 692 13.42 12.53 -16.73
N ARG A 693 12.21 13.05 -16.99
CA ARG A 693 12.02 14.12 -17.98
C ARG A 693 12.11 15.53 -17.41
N VAL A 694 12.31 15.70 -16.09
CA VAL A 694 12.49 17.03 -15.47
C VAL A 694 13.53 17.87 -16.22
N PRO A 695 14.75 17.37 -16.54
CA PRO A 695 15.74 18.17 -17.26
C PRO A 695 15.25 18.61 -18.64
N LEU A 696 14.59 17.72 -19.38
CA LEU A 696 14.10 17.99 -20.72
C LEU A 696 12.99 19.06 -20.72
N ILE A 697 12.01 18.93 -19.82
CA ILE A 697 10.88 19.87 -19.71
C ILE A 697 11.42 21.25 -19.29
N ALA A 698 12.21 21.29 -18.21
CA ALA A 698 12.83 22.51 -17.71
C ALA A 698 13.76 23.16 -18.74
N GLY A 699 14.50 22.39 -19.54
CA GLY A 699 15.37 22.91 -20.60
C GLY A 699 14.63 23.34 -21.87
N SER A 700 13.37 22.95 -22.06
CA SER A 700 12.61 23.16 -23.30
C SER A 700 11.68 24.37 -23.27
N HIS A 701 11.54 25.07 -22.14
CA HIS A 701 10.53 26.13 -21.96
C HIS A 701 10.68 27.34 -22.90
N HIS A 702 11.84 27.53 -23.55
CA HIS A 702 12.08 28.55 -24.58
C HIS A 702 12.19 28.00 -26.02
N LYS A 703 11.87 26.72 -26.24
CA LYS A 703 11.65 26.17 -27.58
C LYS A 703 10.32 26.66 -28.12
N THR A 704 10.26 26.88 -29.43
CA THR A 704 9.02 27.25 -30.13
C THR A 704 8.43 26.04 -30.85
N ILE A 705 7.13 26.08 -31.14
CA ILE A 705 6.47 25.02 -31.92
C ILE A 705 6.95 24.97 -33.38
N TYR A 706 7.43 26.09 -33.93
CA TYR A 706 8.09 26.12 -35.24
C TYR A 706 9.21 25.08 -35.31
N THR A 707 9.24 24.32 -36.40
CA THR A 707 10.30 23.34 -36.70
C THR A 707 10.84 23.60 -38.09
N ASP A 708 12.17 23.70 -38.22
CA ASP A 708 12.81 23.90 -39.51
C ASP A 708 12.77 22.62 -40.38
N GLN A 709 13.20 22.75 -41.64
CA GLN A 709 13.24 21.64 -42.60
C GLN A 709 14.15 20.46 -42.18
N ASN A 710 15.04 20.66 -41.20
CA ASN A 710 15.95 19.65 -40.68
C ASN A 710 15.41 19.01 -39.38
N GLY A 711 14.19 19.36 -38.95
CA GLY A 711 13.59 18.86 -37.71
C GLY A 711 14.04 19.58 -36.45
N LYS A 712 14.72 20.73 -36.56
CA LYS A 712 15.16 21.53 -35.41
C LYS A 712 14.05 22.50 -34.99
N HIS A 713 13.68 22.49 -33.72
CA HIS A 713 12.77 23.48 -33.16
C HIS A 713 13.38 24.90 -33.17
N GLY A 714 12.53 25.92 -33.34
CA GLY A 714 12.92 27.31 -33.15
C GLY A 714 13.11 27.69 -31.67
N GLY A 715 13.39 28.97 -31.41
CA GLY A 715 13.71 29.45 -30.06
C GLY A 715 15.17 29.18 -29.66
N TYR A 716 15.42 28.95 -28.37
CA TYR A 716 16.75 28.66 -27.83
C TYR A 716 16.71 27.64 -26.70
N GLY A 717 17.76 26.83 -26.61
CA GLY A 717 17.89 25.72 -25.66
C GLY A 717 19.19 24.98 -25.89
N ALA A 718 19.43 23.94 -25.10
CA ALA A 718 20.64 23.13 -25.25
C ALA A 718 20.63 22.39 -26.60
N PRO A 719 21.75 22.34 -27.36
CA PRO A 719 21.79 21.71 -28.68
C PRO A 719 21.22 20.28 -28.72
N GLU A 720 21.39 19.54 -27.63
CA GLU A 720 20.97 18.16 -27.43
C GLU A 720 19.44 17.99 -27.48
N ILE A 721 18.68 19.00 -27.05
CA ILE A 721 17.21 18.93 -26.92
C ILE A 721 16.46 19.68 -28.02
N MET A 722 17.17 20.43 -28.89
CA MET A 722 16.55 21.22 -29.95
C MET A 722 15.92 20.37 -31.06
N TYR A 723 16.31 19.09 -31.17
CA TYR A 723 15.77 18.13 -32.14
C TYR A 723 14.73 17.18 -31.52
N GLU A 724 14.59 17.19 -30.20
CA GLU A 724 13.60 16.40 -29.50
C GLU A 724 12.20 17.01 -29.69
N PRO A 725 11.15 16.20 -29.92
CA PRO A 725 9.80 16.73 -30.07
C PRO A 725 9.31 17.38 -28.78
N MET A 726 8.68 18.56 -28.89
CA MET A 726 8.04 19.19 -27.73
C MET A 726 6.82 18.40 -27.28
N SER A 727 6.85 17.90 -26.05
CA SER A 727 5.69 17.25 -25.44
C SER A 727 4.68 18.27 -24.92
N ILE A 728 3.53 17.79 -24.44
CA ILE A 728 2.52 18.68 -23.85
C ILE A 728 3.05 19.34 -22.56
N GLU A 729 3.87 18.64 -21.78
CA GLU A 729 4.49 19.15 -20.55
C GLU A 729 5.42 20.34 -20.86
N ASP A 730 6.24 20.23 -21.92
CA ASP A 730 7.13 21.31 -22.38
C ASP A 730 6.33 22.56 -22.78
N ARG A 731 5.22 22.35 -23.51
CA ARG A 731 4.32 23.40 -23.99
C ARG A 731 3.57 24.07 -22.83
N ILE A 732 3.13 23.30 -21.83
CA ILE A 732 2.51 23.81 -20.61
C ILE A 732 3.46 24.76 -19.90
N LEU A 733 4.71 24.34 -19.71
CA LEU A 733 5.70 25.18 -19.04
C LEU A 733 6.01 26.46 -19.84
N ALA A 734 6.14 26.36 -21.17
CA ALA A 734 6.36 27.53 -22.03
C ALA A 734 5.20 28.54 -21.96
N VAL A 735 3.94 28.07 -21.99
CA VAL A 735 2.77 28.94 -21.85
C VAL A 735 2.70 29.56 -20.45
N ALA A 736 3.00 28.79 -19.40
CA ALA A 736 2.99 29.26 -18.02
C ALA A 736 4.04 30.35 -17.78
N ASP A 737 5.28 30.13 -18.23
CA ASP A 737 6.38 31.10 -18.12
C ASP A 737 6.06 32.41 -18.84
N VAL A 738 5.64 32.32 -20.10
CA VAL A 738 5.29 33.51 -20.89
C VAL A 738 4.11 34.26 -20.27
N PHE A 739 3.04 33.56 -19.87
CA PHE A 739 1.86 34.19 -19.29
C PHE A 739 2.17 34.92 -17.98
N GLU A 740 2.94 34.29 -17.09
CA GLU A 740 3.42 34.94 -15.86
C GLU A 740 4.24 36.18 -16.23
N ALA A 741 5.21 36.04 -17.14
CA ALA A 741 6.12 37.12 -17.49
C ALA A 741 5.40 38.34 -18.11
N VAL A 742 4.29 38.15 -18.84
CA VAL A 742 3.55 39.27 -19.42
C VAL A 742 2.53 39.88 -18.45
N THR A 743 2.13 39.17 -17.40
CA THR A 743 1.17 39.66 -16.38
C THR A 743 1.83 40.23 -15.13
N ALA A 744 3.12 39.95 -14.93
CA ALA A 744 3.92 40.40 -13.78
C ALA A 744 3.87 41.94 -13.58
N SER A 745 3.67 42.36 -12.32
CA SER A 745 3.43 43.77 -11.94
C SER A 745 4.58 44.46 -11.21
N ASP A 746 5.69 43.75 -11.05
CA ASP A 746 6.91 44.09 -10.29
C ASP A 746 8.03 44.65 -11.19
N ARG A 747 7.74 44.99 -12.45
CA ARG A 747 8.71 45.59 -13.37
C ARG A 747 8.83 47.10 -13.15
N PRO A 748 9.99 47.64 -12.73
CA PRO A 748 10.15 49.06 -12.35
C PRO A 748 10.08 50.07 -13.52
N TYR A 749 10.13 49.60 -14.78
CA TYR A 749 10.25 50.47 -15.97
C TYR A 749 9.04 50.45 -16.90
N LYS A 750 8.01 49.66 -16.60
CA LYS A 750 6.83 49.51 -17.45
C LYS A 750 5.59 49.27 -16.59
N ASP A 751 4.50 49.96 -16.91
CA ASP A 751 3.21 49.67 -16.29
C ASP A 751 2.80 48.22 -16.59
N PRO A 752 2.21 47.50 -15.62
CA PRO A 752 1.75 46.13 -15.83
C PRO A 752 0.75 46.08 -16.99
N ASN A 753 0.84 45.04 -17.83
CA ASN A 753 -0.17 44.81 -18.85
C ASN A 753 -1.52 44.45 -18.19
N SER A 754 -2.62 44.81 -18.84
CA SER A 754 -3.93 44.28 -18.48
C SER A 754 -4.03 42.78 -18.84
N LEU A 755 -5.01 42.09 -18.26
CA LEU A 755 -5.27 40.68 -18.53
C LEU A 755 -5.59 40.46 -20.01
N ASN A 756 -6.47 41.27 -20.60
CA ASN A 756 -6.83 41.18 -22.01
C ASN A 756 -5.63 41.50 -22.92
N GLN A 757 -4.76 42.44 -22.55
CA GLN A 757 -3.51 42.70 -23.28
C GLN A 757 -2.57 41.49 -23.23
N SER A 758 -2.41 40.88 -22.05
CA SER A 758 -1.57 39.72 -21.83
C SER A 758 -2.02 38.50 -22.67
N LEU A 759 -3.33 38.22 -22.70
CA LEU A 759 -3.90 37.16 -23.54
C LEU A 759 -3.77 37.46 -25.03
N ASN A 760 -3.85 38.74 -25.45
CA ASN A 760 -3.59 39.12 -26.83
C ASN A 760 -2.13 38.87 -27.22
N ILE A 761 -1.17 39.12 -26.31
CA ILE A 761 0.25 38.79 -26.54
C ILE A 761 0.42 37.30 -26.80
N LEU A 762 -0.20 36.43 -25.98
CA LEU A 762 -0.18 34.98 -26.23
C LEU A 762 -0.75 34.64 -27.61
N ASN A 763 -1.87 35.26 -28.02
CA ASN A 763 -2.45 35.05 -29.36
C ASN A 763 -1.51 35.49 -30.50
N PHE A 764 -0.75 36.58 -30.33
CA PHE A 764 0.27 36.98 -31.30
C PHE A 764 1.43 35.97 -31.37
N MET A 765 1.87 35.44 -30.23
CA MET A 765 2.91 34.41 -30.17
C MET A 765 2.47 33.10 -30.81
N VAL A 766 1.19 32.71 -30.67
CA VAL A 766 0.60 31.59 -31.41
C VAL A 766 0.68 31.81 -32.93
N LYS A 767 0.33 33.03 -33.41
CA LYS A 767 0.41 33.37 -34.85
C LYS A 767 1.83 33.35 -35.41
N ASN A 768 2.82 33.58 -34.56
CA ASN A 768 4.24 33.51 -34.92
C ASN A 768 4.84 32.11 -34.76
N GLU A 769 4.03 31.09 -34.45
CA GLU A 769 4.48 29.72 -34.19
C GLU A 769 5.47 29.62 -33.01
N GLU A 770 5.36 30.54 -32.05
CA GLU A 770 6.15 30.56 -30.81
C GLU A 770 5.53 29.68 -29.72
N LEU A 771 4.19 29.68 -29.61
CA LEU A 771 3.43 28.90 -28.62
C LEU A 771 2.41 27.97 -29.28
N ASP A 772 2.06 26.90 -28.58
CA ASP A 772 1.06 25.92 -29.03
C ASP A 772 -0.35 26.52 -29.10
N ARG A 773 -0.92 26.53 -30.31
CA ARG A 773 -2.26 27.09 -30.57
C ARG A 773 -3.34 26.43 -29.72
N ASP A 774 -3.37 25.11 -29.68
CA ASP A 774 -4.46 24.36 -29.07
C ASP A 774 -4.41 24.47 -27.55
N LEU A 775 -3.21 24.51 -26.97
CA LEU A 775 -2.99 24.69 -25.55
C LEU A 775 -3.36 26.11 -25.08
N VAL A 776 -2.94 27.14 -25.81
CA VAL A 776 -3.31 28.52 -25.47
C VAL A 776 -4.82 28.72 -25.65
N LYS A 777 -5.42 28.13 -26.69
CA LYS A 777 -6.87 28.13 -26.88
C LYS A 777 -7.58 27.44 -25.71
N PHE A 778 -7.12 26.26 -25.30
CA PHE A 778 -7.64 25.55 -24.13
C PHE A 778 -7.53 26.36 -22.85
N PHE A 779 -6.40 27.03 -22.62
CA PHE A 779 -6.17 27.92 -21.49
C PHE A 779 -7.16 29.08 -21.41
N ILE A 780 -7.49 29.67 -22.57
CA ILE A 780 -8.43 30.80 -22.65
C ILE A 780 -9.89 30.34 -22.57
N ASP A 781 -10.28 29.33 -23.35
CA ASP A 781 -11.68 28.89 -23.46
C ASP A 781 -12.19 28.30 -22.14
N ASN A 782 -11.34 27.60 -21.38
CA ASN A 782 -11.67 27.05 -20.05
C ASN A 782 -11.43 28.05 -18.91
N LYS A 783 -11.09 29.30 -19.22
CA LYS A 783 -10.87 30.37 -18.23
C LYS A 783 -9.87 29.99 -17.13
N ILE A 784 -8.85 29.20 -17.45
CA ILE A 784 -7.87 28.70 -16.48
C ILE A 784 -7.15 29.88 -15.81
N TYR A 785 -6.90 30.95 -16.57
CA TYR A 785 -6.33 32.20 -16.08
C TYR A 785 -7.11 32.81 -14.91
N GLU A 786 -8.44 32.68 -14.82
CA GLU A 786 -9.25 33.27 -13.74
C GLU A 786 -8.86 32.72 -12.36
N LYS A 787 -8.43 31.45 -12.29
CA LYS A 787 -7.98 30.81 -11.04
C LYS A 787 -6.69 31.44 -10.52
N TYR A 788 -5.80 31.85 -11.43
CA TYR A 788 -4.53 32.50 -11.08
C TYR A 788 -4.70 34.01 -10.80
N THR A 789 -5.50 34.71 -11.61
CA THR A 789 -5.60 36.17 -11.56
C THR A 789 -6.24 36.70 -10.27
N LYS A 790 -7.11 35.90 -9.64
CA LYS A 790 -7.80 36.27 -8.40
C LYS A 790 -6.83 36.58 -7.25
N ASP A 791 -5.73 35.84 -7.16
CA ASP A 791 -4.81 35.89 -6.01
C ASP A 791 -3.48 36.59 -6.37
N ASN A 792 -3.16 36.74 -7.66
CA ASN A 792 -1.84 37.21 -8.11
C ASN A 792 -1.83 38.55 -8.89
N LEU A 793 -2.96 38.99 -9.48
CA LEU A 793 -3.01 40.25 -10.24
C LEU A 793 -3.65 41.38 -9.43
N LYS A 794 -3.23 42.62 -9.69
CA LYS A 794 -3.86 43.81 -9.09
C LYS A 794 -5.26 44.01 -9.69
N PRO A 795 -6.25 44.53 -8.93
CA PRO A 795 -7.61 44.76 -9.45
C PRO A 795 -7.65 45.63 -10.72
N GLU A 796 -6.70 46.55 -10.86
CA GLU A 796 -6.56 47.46 -12.01
C GLU A 796 -6.12 46.75 -13.30
N GLN A 797 -5.51 45.56 -13.21
CA GLN A 797 -5.10 44.76 -14.36
C GLN A 797 -6.24 43.89 -14.91
N ILE A 798 -7.31 43.69 -14.16
CA ILE A 798 -8.40 42.75 -14.49
C ILE A 798 -9.46 43.49 -15.33
N ASP A 799 -9.30 43.47 -16.65
CA ASP A 799 -10.23 44.02 -17.63
C ASP A 799 -11.06 42.92 -18.34
N GLU A 800 -12.07 43.32 -19.11
CA GLU A 800 -12.94 42.38 -19.84
C GLU A 800 -12.14 41.62 -20.92
N VAL A 801 -12.12 40.29 -20.81
CA VAL A 801 -11.44 39.43 -21.76
C VAL A 801 -12.27 39.29 -23.03
N THR A 802 -11.73 39.78 -24.14
CA THR A 802 -12.35 39.77 -25.48
C THR A 802 -11.58 38.93 -26.50
N VAL A 803 -10.38 38.45 -26.13
CA VAL A 803 -9.51 37.63 -26.99
C VAL A 803 -10.17 36.30 -27.33
N LYS A 804 -10.13 35.95 -28.62
CA LYS A 804 -10.46 34.61 -29.12
C LYS A 804 -9.32 34.08 -29.99
N ILE A 805 -9.01 32.80 -29.83
CA ILE A 805 -8.08 32.08 -30.70
C ILE A 805 -8.88 31.28 -31.70
N ASP A 806 -8.72 31.67 -32.97
CA ASP A 806 -9.39 31.09 -34.14
C ASP A 806 -8.71 29.81 -34.61
#